data_AF-A0A2I0TJ47-F1
#
_entry.id   AF-A0A2I0TJ47-F1
#
_cell.length_a   1.000
_cell.length_b   1.000
_cell.length_c   1.000
_cell.angle_alpha   90.00
_cell.angle_beta   90.00
_cell.angle_gamma   90.00
#
_symmetry.space_group_name_H-M   'P 1'
#
loop_
_entity.id
_entity.type
_entity.pdbx_description
1 polymer ?
#
loop_
_entity_poly.entity_id
_entity_poly.type
_entity_poly.pdbx_seq_one_letter_code
_entity_poly.pdbx_strand_id
1 'polypeptide(L)'
;MPDPIGVPLDPYVWQFLQKQAKLMQDINQEMAVCHCELKWPQIVCANPEITLCPSSSLSKQKKAMIRLIKTWKQDALAEFSRIMARYVAIKCKIKSVHWKDTKNRLVKDVALIITDISEEMVVIAGNRAAVDSAEKEVRKCMEKPMSQSERENQSIEISVSVIPGRYAVLNNAGLEKNIHNEYPCLKIFYDDTKKTVQLCGLPVEVYKVKADLLEKILNMPCTSVPIDPYVFNYLQHVDNKPMSEILFTRKKINAFYELENDTVLLFGHAAKDLLEAENQIKTGLQHKCIQVENGEIIKKQQWSSLLAFLRKKYSSPQENVVIDEPVGKENKVIIAGFSKAVTEVYQKLNDFIDRNTHMEKVIPAKSLVAVQFVEKEKSSLYLQLRKKGVTTDVVVNSVGTDLNFGRGPLCKALLAKAGPELEAEFDKEIDRNSVFPDEGSVLCTTGCALACKYVLHAIVPLWDGLQGQTLKILEGIIDSCLKKTEELGLNSIAFPAIGTGGFGFPKTLVSELMFDMVFKFSSNHTQKTLKEVHFLLSPKDLDNIQVEEECAQHAGLSENGMVITQGGKLLCKKIMHLISSNDVKSQVSVVLEKCERRKYKSVSFPAIGTGQAGQYPAKVADEMLDAIVEFATETSVQHLKKIKIVIFQANMLRDFYESMKKREGSDSSITVFSGGKTQLIEKKKPVVLEKKVDLATFQICGESKKNVDATESWIKNLILKEQFENIISDELIENFDERQIDALADLQRRKHVTIQLENKHSPHHVKISGISRDVCFVSVEVQKMIQKMKDAEEEQSKAELVYNLVEWRYPGSNGSFVAFDKLTNMQLEDAKIAKKTHLIVRINKNNCSVDLNNLKAIDDQGRTINIQRVPKNKDKQSIELPAQWEDMREERVKLVNLKPSSREYVEVQNRFKKTCPNFVIEKNKLFPQAISYLEKTFQVRKSSGTILLSRPIAGYANLCPNMISTQAQEFVGMLSTVKHEIIHALGFSAGLFAFYRDDDGKPLTTRYADGLPPFNERLMLLLVLPGCNPLAVDG
;
A
#
# COMPACT_ATOMS: atom_id res chain seq x y z
N MET A 1 -17.17 -36.56 136.16
CA MET A 1 -16.18 -36.23 135.11
C MET A 1 -16.97 -35.82 133.87
N PRO A 2 -16.47 -34.89 133.03
CA PRO A 2 -17.14 -34.52 131.78
C PRO A 2 -17.34 -35.70 130.83
N ASP A 3 -18.35 -35.65 129.97
CA ASP A 3 -18.52 -36.65 128.92
C ASP A 3 -17.46 -36.49 127.82
N PRO A 4 -16.99 -37.58 127.20
CA PRO A 4 -16.12 -37.51 126.04
C PRO A 4 -16.76 -36.76 124.86
N ILE A 5 -15.95 -36.11 124.04
CA ILE A 5 -16.41 -35.29 122.91
C ILE A 5 -15.86 -35.86 121.61
N GLY A 6 -16.73 -36.17 120.66
CA GLY A 6 -16.35 -36.50 119.29
C GLY A 6 -16.05 -35.23 118.49
N VAL A 7 -14.92 -35.20 117.79
CA VAL A 7 -14.52 -34.10 116.91
C VAL A 7 -14.16 -34.68 115.54
N PRO A 8 -14.83 -34.23 114.46
CA PRO A 8 -14.53 -34.70 113.12
C PRO A 8 -13.12 -34.26 112.69
N LEU A 9 -12.40 -35.17 112.05
CA LEU A 9 -11.08 -34.93 111.49
C LEU A 9 -11.15 -35.00 109.96
N ASP A 10 -10.38 -34.14 109.28
CA ASP A 10 -10.26 -34.27 107.83
C ASP A 10 -9.64 -35.63 107.45
N PRO A 11 -10.26 -36.41 106.55
CA PRO A 11 -9.79 -37.75 106.20
C PRO A 11 -8.34 -37.81 105.71
N TYR A 12 -7.86 -36.78 105.03
CA TYR A 12 -6.51 -36.73 104.47
C TYR A 12 -5.50 -36.26 105.52
N VAL A 13 -5.89 -35.36 106.43
CA VAL A 13 -5.09 -35.04 107.62
C VAL A 13 -4.96 -36.27 108.53
N TRP A 14 -6.02 -37.08 108.65
CA TRP A 14 -5.95 -38.35 109.37
C TRP A 14 -4.94 -39.31 108.75
N GLN A 15 -5.00 -39.51 107.42
CA GLN A 15 -4.02 -40.32 106.69
C GLN A 15 -2.57 -39.85 106.89
N PHE A 16 -2.35 -38.54 106.96
CA PHE A 16 -1.03 -37.97 107.27
C PHE A 16 -0.57 -38.34 108.70
N LEU A 17 -1.42 -38.10 109.70
CA LEU A 17 -1.08 -38.36 111.10
C LEU A 17 -0.83 -39.85 111.38
N GLN A 18 -1.57 -40.75 110.71
CA GLN A 18 -1.37 -42.20 110.82
C GLN A 18 0.04 -42.65 110.44
N LYS A 19 0.69 -41.96 109.49
CA LYS A 19 2.06 -42.26 109.08
C LYS A 19 3.12 -41.67 110.02
N GLN A 20 2.71 -40.84 110.98
CA GLN A 20 3.58 -40.09 111.88
C GLN A 20 3.29 -40.45 113.34
N ALA A 21 3.64 -41.68 113.75
CA ALA A 21 3.38 -42.18 115.10
C ALA A 21 3.94 -41.28 116.21
N LYS A 22 5.14 -40.71 116.00
CA LYS A 22 5.75 -39.75 116.94
C LYS A 22 4.93 -38.47 117.08
N LEU A 23 4.40 -37.95 115.98
CA LEU A 23 3.59 -36.74 115.97
C LEU A 23 2.26 -36.94 116.71
N MET A 24 1.62 -38.10 116.54
CA MET A 24 0.42 -38.42 117.32
C MET A 24 0.71 -38.50 118.82
N GLN A 25 1.87 -39.04 119.20
CA GLN A 25 2.32 -39.06 120.58
C GLN A 25 2.57 -37.64 121.12
N ASP A 26 3.22 -36.78 120.33
CA ASP A 26 3.45 -35.37 120.69
C ASP A 26 2.12 -34.63 120.87
N ILE A 27 1.13 -34.84 119.98
CA ILE A 27 -0.21 -34.28 120.10
C ILE A 27 -0.93 -34.78 121.37
N ASN A 28 -0.83 -36.08 121.69
CA ASN A 28 -1.36 -36.63 122.94
C ASN A 28 -0.75 -35.94 124.16
N GLN A 29 0.56 -35.65 124.11
CA GLN A 29 1.28 -34.99 125.20
C GLN A 29 0.92 -33.51 125.32
N GLU A 30 0.74 -32.78 124.20
CA GLU A 30 0.22 -31.41 124.20
C GLU A 30 -1.20 -31.36 124.82
N MET A 31 -2.06 -32.31 124.46
CA MET A 31 -3.42 -32.40 125.00
C MET A 31 -3.47 -32.78 126.50
N ALA A 32 -2.43 -33.44 127.02
CA ALA A 32 -2.34 -33.74 128.45
C ALA A 32 -2.29 -32.46 129.33
N VAL A 33 -1.84 -31.33 128.78
CA VAL A 33 -1.82 -30.02 129.49
C VAL A 33 -3.22 -29.56 129.87
N CYS A 34 -4.23 -29.83 129.03
CA CYS A 34 -5.64 -29.55 129.33
C CYS A 34 -6.34 -30.73 130.02
N HIS A 35 -5.58 -31.67 130.58
CA HIS A 35 -6.07 -32.91 131.18
C HIS A 35 -6.97 -33.73 130.24
N CYS A 36 -6.62 -33.79 128.95
CA CYS A 36 -7.33 -34.53 127.94
C CYS A 36 -6.49 -35.71 127.41
N GLU A 37 -7.11 -36.85 127.24
CA GLU A 37 -6.57 -38.05 126.61
C GLU A 37 -7.32 -38.28 125.29
N LEU A 38 -6.57 -38.43 124.20
CA LEU A 38 -7.16 -38.61 122.87
C LEU A 38 -7.37 -40.09 122.58
N LYS A 39 -8.58 -40.44 122.12
CA LYS A 39 -8.81 -41.70 121.41
C LYS A 39 -8.87 -41.42 119.92
N TRP A 40 -7.84 -41.87 119.23
CA TRP A 40 -7.73 -41.74 117.78
C TRP A 40 -8.70 -42.70 117.07
N PRO A 41 -9.18 -42.34 115.86
CA PRO A 41 -10.05 -43.18 115.06
C PRO A 41 -9.42 -44.54 114.73
N GLN A 42 -10.24 -45.49 114.29
CA GLN A 42 -9.73 -46.75 113.73
C GLN A 42 -8.95 -46.50 112.43
N ILE A 43 -8.03 -47.42 112.11
CA ILE A 43 -7.09 -47.28 111.00
C ILE A 43 -7.81 -47.10 109.65
N VAL A 44 -8.98 -47.73 109.46
CA VAL A 44 -9.79 -47.59 108.25
C VAL A 44 -11.13 -46.98 108.63
N CYS A 45 -11.29 -45.67 108.41
CA CYS A 45 -12.52 -44.95 108.71
C CYS A 45 -12.81 -43.92 107.61
N ALA A 46 -14.01 -43.94 107.04
CA ALA A 46 -14.42 -43.02 105.98
C ALA A 46 -14.63 -41.58 106.50
N ASN A 47 -15.10 -41.45 107.73
CA ASN A 47 -15.32 -40.18 108.43
C ASN A 47 -14.62 -40.23 109.79
N PRO A 48 -13.30 -39.99 109.86
CA PRO A 48 -12.55 -40.15 111.09
C PRO A 48 -13.00 -39.12 112.13
N GLU A 49 -13.33 -39.60 113.32
CA GLU A 49 -13.74 -38.78 114.46
C GLU A 49 -12.83 -39.09 115.66
N ILE A 50 -12.17 -38.06 116.20
CA ILE A 50 -11.34 -38.18 117.40
C ILE A 50 -12.21 -37.98 118.62
N THR A 51 -12.07 -38.86 119.61
CA THR A 51 -12.77 -38.69 120.89
C THR A 51 -11.83 -38.08 121.94
N LEU A 52 -12.14 -36.86 122.36
CA LEU A 52 -11.48 -36.15 123.47
C LEU A 52 -12.03 -36.70 124.79
N CYS A 53 -11.20 -37.35 125.61
CA CYS A 53 -11.61 -37.93 126.89
C CYS A 53 -10.94 -37.18 128.06
N PRO A 54 -11.63 -36.93 129.19
CA PRO A 54 -10.97 -36.34 130.35
C PRO A 54 -10.00 -37.35 130.97
N SER A 55 -8.74 -36.96 131.10
CA SER A 55 -7.67 -37.78 131.67
C SER A 55 -7.86 -37.98 133.18
N SER A 56 -7.36 -39.10 133.70
CA SER A 56 -7.31 -39.36 135.15
C SER A 56 -6.53 -38.28 135.93
N SER A 57 -5.66 -37.51 135.28
CA SER A 57 -4.95 -36.37 135.88
C SER A 57 -5.87 -35.23 136.34
N LEU A 58 -7.03 -35.03 135.70
CA LEU A 58 -8.03 -34.01 136.09
C LEU A 58 -8.58 -34.29 137.49
N SER A 59 -8.78 -35.57 137.82
CA SER A 59 -9.29 -36.02 139.12
C SER A 59 -8.31 -35.81 140.27
N LYS A 60 -7.02 -35.64 139.97
CA LYS A 60 -5.94 -35.43 140.95
C LYS A 60 -5.78 -33.95 141.37
N GLN A 61 -6.42 -33.01 140.69
CA GLN A 61 -6.33 -31.56 140.94
C GLN A 61 -7.22 -31.09 142.11
N LYS A 62 -6.93 -31.54 143.35
CA LYS A 62 -7.79 -31.40 144.55
C LYS A 62 -8.54 -30.06 144.72
N LYS A 63 -7.90 -28.90 144.50
CA LYS A 63 -8.53 -27.57 144.72
C LYS A 63 -9.01 -26.84 143.44
N ALA A 64 -8.46 -27.16 142.27
CA ALA A 64 -8.81 -26.50 141.00
C ALA A 64 -9.83 -27.27 140.14
N MET A 65 -10.15 -28.52 140.51
CA MET A 65 -10.97 -29.45 139.74
C MET A 65 -12.37 -28.92 139.38
N ILE A 66 -13.11 -28.28 140.28
CA ILE A 66 -14.48 -27.78 140.00
C ILE A 66 -14.47 -26.68 138.93
N ARG A 67 -13.47 -25.80 138.95
CA ARG A 67 -13.30 -24.74 137.95
C ARG A 67 -12.93 -25.32 136.59
N LEU A 68 -11.97 -26.25 136.59
CA LEU A 68 -11.51 -26.92 135.37
C LEU A 68 -12.60 -27.77 134.72
N ILE A 69 -13.43 -28.50 135.48
CA ILE A 69 -14.54 -29.31 134.92
C ILE A 69 -15.55 -28.45 134.15
N LYS A 70 -15.83 -27.22 134.61
CA LYS A 70 -16.80 -26.33 133.94
C LYS A 70 -16.32 -25.84 132.58
N THR A 71 -15.02 -25.57 132.44
CA THR A 71 -14.44 -25.06 131.19
C THR A 71 -13.77 -26.15 130.36
N TRP A 72 -13.55 -27.35 130.91
CA TRP A 72 -12.78 -28.44 130.28
C TRP A 72 -13.23 -28.73 128.85
N LYS A 73 -14.54 -28.80 128.58
CA LYS A 73 -15.06 -29.03 127.23
C LYS A 73 -14.61 -27.93 126.25
N GLN A 74 -14.66 -26.67 126.67
CA GLN A 74 -14.21 -25.54 125.85
C GLN A 74 -12.69 -25.50 125.74
N ASP A 75 -11.97 -25.71 126.83
CA ASP A 75 -10.51 -25.67 126.88
C ASP A 75 -9.90 -26.80 126.04
N ALA A 76 -10.42 -28.02 126.16
CA ALA A 76 -9.98 -29.17 125.37
C ALA A 76 -10.31 -29.00 123.87
N LEU A 77 -11.50 -28.48 123.54
CA LEU A 77 -11.85 -28.18 122.13
C LEU A 77 -10.99 -27.06 121.55
N ALA A 78 -10.73 -26.00 122.32
CA ALA A 78 -9.91 -24.87 121.90
C ALA A 78 -8.45 -25.31 121.69
N GLU A 79 -7.91 -26.09 122.63
CA GLU A 79 -6.54 -26.60 122.55
C GLU A 79 -6.38 -27.61 121.41
N PHE A 80 -7.33 -28.53 121.25
CA PHE A 80 -7.34 -29.45 120.12
C PHE A 80 -7.45 -28.70 118.79
N SER A 81 -8.32 -27.70 118.69
CA SER A 81 -8.45 -26.86 117.49
C SER A 81 -7.18 -26.08 117.20
N ARG A 82 -6.51 -25.54 118.24
CA ARG A 82 -5.22 -24.83 118.14
C ARG A 82 -4.14 -25.75 117.58
N ILE A 83 -4.05 -26.99 118.08
CA ILE A 83 -3.08 -27.99 117.62
C ILE A 83 -3.39 -28.42 116.19
N MET A 84 -4.67 -28.72 115.92
CA MET A 84 -5.10 -29.21 114.61
C MET A 84 -5.04 -28.14 113.51
N ALA A 85 -5.13 -26.85 113.86
CA ALA A 85 -4.94 -25.74 112.92
C ALA A 85 -3.55 -25.74 112.24
N ARG A 86 -2.55 -26.41 112.84
CA ARG A 86 -1.22 -26.60 112.25
C ARG A 86 -1.21 -27.54 111.05
N TYR A 87 -2.28 -28.31 110.84
CA TYR A 87 -2.40 -29.25 109.74
C TYR A 87 -3.55 -28.87 108.82
N VAL A 88 -3.38 -29.17 107.53
CA VAL A 88 -4.38 -28.84 106.51
C VAL A 88 -4.30 -29.86 105.37
N ALA A 89 -5.41 -30.05 104.67
CA ALA A 89 -5.48 -30.76 103.41
C ALA A 89 -6.02 -29.81 102.33
N ILE A 90 -5.36 -29.77 101.17
CA ILE A 90 -5.79 -28.97 100.02
C ILE A 90 -5.96 -29.86 98.80
N LYS A 91 -6.96 -29.56 97.98
CA LYS A 91 -7.17 -30.22 96.68
C LYS A 91 -6.51 -29.40 95.58
N CYS A 92 -5.63 -30.03 94.81
CA CYS A 92 -4.92 -29.40 93.71
C CYS A 92 -5.27 -30.08 92.39
N LYS A 93 -5.62 -29.28 91.37
CA LYS A 93 -5.76 -29.75 90.00
C LYS A 93 -4.36 -29.86 89.36
N ILE A 94 -4.10 -30.97 88.67
CA ILE A 94 -2.80 -31.28 88.05
C ILE A 94 -2.95 -31.59 86.55
N LYS A 95 -1.89 -31.36 85.77
CA LYS A 95 -1.76 -31.81 84.38
C LYS A 95 -0.67 -32.87 84.29
N SER A 96 -0.97 -33.96 83.58
CA SER A 96 -0.38 -35.30 83.73
C SER A 96 1.15 -35.39 83.59
N VAL A 97 1.80 -34.62 82.72
CA VAL A 97 3.14 -34.99 82.22
C VAL A 97 4.30 -34.59 83.15
N HIS A 98 4.26 -33.44 83.83
CA HIS A 98 5.31 -33.04 84.78
C HIS A 98 4.99 -33.36 86.25
N TRP A 99 3.79 -33.90 86.50
CA TRP A 99 3.33 -34.18 87.86
C TRP A 99 4.15 -35.28 88.51
N LYS A 100 4.51 -36.35 87.79
CA LYS A 100 5.23 -37.50 88.36
C LYS A 100 6.57 -37.11 88.98
N ASP A 101 7.33 -36.24 88.32
CA ASP A 101 8.62 -35.76 88.82
C ASP A 101 8.46 -34.80 90.00
N THR A 102 7.48 -33.90 89.93
CA THR A 102 7.18 -32.96 91.02
C THR A 102 6.66 -33.70 92.24
N LYS A 103 5.79 -34.70 92.06
CA LYS A 103 5.32 -35.62 93.10
C LYS A 103 6.50 -36.36 93.74
N ASN A 104 7.43 -36.91 92.96
CA ASN A 104 8.61 -37.59 93.50
C ASN A 104 9.53 -36.66 94.32
N ARG A 105 9.58 -35.36 94.01
CA ARG A 105 10.29 -34.37 94.84
C ARG A 105 9.54 -34.10 96.15
N LEU A 106 8.23 -33.86 96.07
CA LEU A 106 7.41 -33.50 97.22
C LEU A 106 7.23 -34.68 98.20
N VAL A 107 7.05 -35.91 97.71
CA VAL A 107 6.86 -37.13 98.53
C VAL A 107 8.08 -37.43 99.43
N LYS A 108 9.25 -36.85 99.15
CA LYS A 108 10.44 -36.98 100.01
C LYS A 108 10.36 -36.13 101.28
N ASP A 109 9.44 -35.17 101.35
CA ASP A 109 9.22 -34.36 102.55
C ASP A 109 8.35 -35.13 103.56
N VAL A 110 8.92 -35.41 104.73
CA VAL A 110 8.27 -36.15 105.81
C VAL A 110 7.09 -35.34 106.41
N ALA A 111 7.01 -34.04 106.13
CA ALA A 111 5.97 -33.15 106.63
C ALA A 111 4.66 -33.14 105.82
N LEU A 112 4.54 -33.98 104.77
CA LEU A 112 3.35 -34.06 103.92
C LEU A 112 3.03 -35.48 103.42
N ILE A 113 1.77 -35.71 103.05
CA ILE A 113 1.28 -36.86 102.29
C ILE A 113 0.56 -36.35 101.04
N ILE A 114 0.70 -37.09 99.94
CA ILE A 114 0.03 -36.81 98.67
C ILE A 114 -0.85 -38.01 98.32
N THR A 115 -2.14 -37.77 98.13
CA THR A 115 -3.14 -38.78 97.80
C THR A 115 -3.75 -38.46 96.43
N ASP A 116 -3.68 -39.39 95.48
CA ASP A 116 -4.33 -39.21 94.18
C ASP A 116 -5.83 -39.49 94.27
N ILE A 117 -6.66 -38.53 93.88
CA ILE A 117 -8.13 -38.73 93.80
C ILE A 117 -8.51 -39.20 92.39
N SER A 118 -7.90 -38.62 91.36
CA SER A 118 -8.11 -38.93 89.94
C SER A 118 -6.89 -38.54 89.13
N GLU A 119 -6.89 -38.82 87.82
CA GLU A 119 -5.80 -38.44 86.91
C GLU A 119 -5.53 -36.92 86.85
N GLU A 120 -6.53 -36.09 87.17
CA GLU A 120 -6.41 -34.62 87.15
C GLU A 120 -6.40 -33.97 88.54
N MET A 121 -6.56 -34.73 89.64
CA MET A 121 -6.72 -34.16 90.99
C MET A 121 -6.01 -34.96 92.07
N VAL A 122 -5.30 -34.24 92.93
CA VAL A 122 -4.58 -34.78 94.09
C VAL A 122 -4.93 -33.99 95.35
N VAL A 123 -4.82 -34.63 96.51
CA VAL A 123 -4.85 -33.97 97.81
C VAL A 123 -3.46 -33.96 98.41
N ILE A 124 -3.02 -32.80 98.88
CA ILE A 124 -1.81 -32.64 99.67
C ILE A 124 -2.24 -32.34 101.10
N ALA A 125 -1.87 -33.18 102.05
CA ALA A 125 -2.17 -33.01 103.47
C ALA A 125 -0.90 -33.07 104.32
N GLY A 126 -0.80 -32.24 105.36
CA GLY A 126 0.42 -32.15 106.15
C GLY A 126 0.45 -30.92 107.05
N ASN A 127 1.64 -30.54 107.51
CA ASN A 127 1.82 -29.27 108.20
C ASN A 127 1.51 -28.10 107.27
N ARG A 128 0.79 -27.08 107.76
CA ARG A 128 0.34 -25.93 106.97
C ARG A 128 1.47 -25.26 106.18
N ALA A 129 2.63 -25.01 106.79
CA ALA A 129 3.74 -24.36 106.09
C ALA A 129 4.31 -25.24 104.95
N ALA A 130 4.35 -26.57 105.16
CA ALA A 130 4.80 -27.52 104.14
C ALA A 130 3.76 -27.65 103.01
N VAL A 131 2.47 -27.67 103.34
CA VAL A 131 1.38 -27.71 102.37
C VAL A 131 1.34 -26.43 101.53
N ASP A 132 1.49 -25.25 102.12
CA ASP A 132 1.53 -23.97 101.40
C ASP A 132 2.75 -23.90 100.44
N SER A 133 3.93 -24.39 100.87
CA SER A 133 5.12 -24.51 100.03
C SER A 133 4.91 -25.47 98.87
N ALA A 134 4.34 -26.65 99.15
CA ALA A 134 4.02 -27.65 98.15
C ALA A 134 2.99 -27.12 97.14
N GLU A 135 1.95 -26.40 97.58
CA GLU A 135 0.96 -25.76 96.70
C GLU A 135 1.64 -24.78 95.74
N LYS A 136 2.56 -23.95 96.25
CA LYS A 136 3.31 -23.00 95.42
C LYS A 136 4.19 -23.71 94.39
N GLU A 137 4.80 -24.85 94.75
CA GLU A 137 5.59 -25.66 93.81
C GLU A 137 4.70 -26.33 92.76
N VAL A 138 3.54 -26.85 93.14
CA VAL A 138 2.54 -27.38 92.21
C VAL A 138 2.08 -26.28 91.25
N ARG A 139 1.73 -25.10 91.75
CA ARG A 139 1.32 -23.94 90.93
C ARG A 139 2.42 -23.52 89.96
N LYS A 140 3.66 -23.41 90.43
CA LYS A 140 4.83 -23.10 89.58
C LYS A 140 5.06 -24.17 88.50
N CYS A 141 4.78 -25.43 88.79
CA CYS A 141 4.85 -26.51 87.80
C CYS A 141 3.75 -26.38 86.75
N MET A 142 2.56 -25.92 87.13
CA MET A 142 1.42 -25.73 86.23
C MET A 142 1.58 -24.52 85.30
N GLU A 143 2.38 -23.52 85.72
CA GLU A 143 2.69 -22.31 84.94
C GLU A 143 3.93 -22.46 84.03
N LYS A 144 4.65 -23.59 84.09
CA LYS A 144 5.77 -23.82 83.18
C LYS A 144 5.26 -23.93 81.73
N PRO A 145 5.93 -23.28 80.75
CA PRO A 145 5.58 -23.44 79.35
C PRO A 145 5.67 -24.93 78.98
N MET A 146 4.66 -25.40 78.27
CA MET A 146 4.57 -26.77 77.76
C MET A 146 5.84 -27.10 76.97
N SER A 147 6.50 -28.20 77.33
CA SER A 147 7.74 -28.63 76.68
C SER A 147 7.49 -29.03 75.22
N GLN A 148 8.53 -28.97 74.40
CA GLN A 148 8.44 -29.33 72.97
C GLN A 148 7.90 -30.76 72.77
N SER A 149 8.31 -31.70 73.62
CA SER A 149 7.84 -33.11 73.57
C SER A 149 6.36 -33.26 73.93
N GLU A 150 5.84 -32.47 74.87
CA GLU A 150 4.41 -32.47 75.19
C GLU A 150 3.57 -31.85 74.09
N ARG A 151 4.05 -30.77 73.47
CA ARG A 151 3.39 -30.18 72.30
C ARG A 151 3.35 -31.19 71.16
N GLU A 152 4.40 -31.96 70.94
CA GLU A 152 4.43 -33.02 69.92
C GLU A 152 3.42 -34.13 70.23
N ASN A 153 3.32 -34.61 71.48
CA ASN A 153 2.34 -35.64 71.87
C ASN A 153 0.88 -35.18 71.77
N GLN A 154 0.61 -33.88 71.89
CA GLN A 154 -0.73 -33.29 71.77
C GLN A 154 -1.00 -32.68 70.40
N SER A 155 -0.02 -32.73 69.48
CA SER A 155 -0.18 -32.15 68.15
C SER A 155 -1.09 -33.04 67.31
N ILE A 156 -2.00 -32.41 66.58
CA ILE A 156 -2.81 -33.04 65.55
C ILE A 156 -2.31 -32.60 64.18
N GLU A 157 -2.48 -33.46 63.19
CA GLU A 157 -2.23 -33.15 61.78
C GLU A 157 -3.57 -33.09 61.03
N ILE A 158 -3.84 -31.97 60.38
CA ILE A 158 -5.03 -31.78 59.54
C ILE A 158 -4.61 -31.32 58.15
N SER A 159 -5.15 -31.99 57.14
CA SER A 159 -5.04 -31.56 55.74
C SER A 159 -6.22 -30.69 55.34
N VAL A 160 -5.96 -29.59 54.63
CA VAL A 160 -6.96 -28.71 54.02
C VAL A 160 -6.77 -28.74 52.51
N SER A 161 -7.80 -29.11 51.76
CA SER A 161 -7.75 -29.11 50.29
C SER A 161 -7.67 -27.68 49.76
N VAL A 162 -6.59 -27.35 49.07
CA VAL A 162 -6.35 -26.03 48.50
C VAL A 162 -5.69 -26.22 47.15
N ILE A 163 -6.30 -25.69 46.09
CA ILE A 163 -5.68 -25.75 44.76
C ILE A 163 -4.39 -24.93 44.71
N PRO A 164 -3.37 -25.35 43.92
CA PRO A 164 -2.05 -24.74 43.90
C PRO A 164 -2.06 -23.21 43.74
N GLY A 165 -2.90 -22.69 42.85
CA GLY A 165 -2.97 -21.27 42.55
C GLY A 165 -3.48 -20.43 43.72
N ARG A 166 -4.50 -20.91 44.45
CA ARG A 166 -4.97 -20.23 45.67
C ARG A 166 -3.91 -20.27 46.76
N TYR A 167 -3.21 -21.39 46.91
CA TYR A 167 -2.11 -21.48 47.86
C TYR A 167 -1.00 -20.47 47.53
N ALA A 168 -0.60 -20.37 46.25
CA ALA A 168 0.44 -19.46 45.80
C ALA A 168 0.11 -17.99 46.13
N VAL A 169 -1.13 -17.54 45.89
CA VAL A 169 -1.58 -16.17 46.23
C VAL A 169 -1.49 -15.90 47.73
N LEU A 170 -1.92 -16.87 48.56
CA LEU A 170 -1.84 -16.73 50.02
C LEU A 170 -0.39 -16.74 50.51
N ASN A 171 0.45 -17.60 49.95
CA ASN A 171 1.86 -17.69 50.31
C ASN A 171 2.61 -16.40 49.94
N ASN A 172 2.32 -15.82 48.77
CA ASN A 172 2.83 -14.51 48.35
C ASN A 172 2.37 -13.37 49.28
N ALA A 173 1.18 -13.48 49.88
CA ALA A 173 0.71 -12.57 50.93
C ALA A 173 1.35 -12.84 52.31
N GLY A 174 2.30 -13.77 52.39
CA GLY A 174 3.04 -14.11 53.59
C GLY A 174 2.30 -15.07 54.52
N LEU A 175 1.41 -15.94 54.01
CA LEU A 175 0.65 -16.91 54.82
C LEU A 175 1.51 -17.66 55.84
N GLU A 176 2.54 -18.37 55.39
CA GLU A 176 3.41 -19.17 56.26
C GLU A 176 4.12 -18.29 57.30
N LYS A 177 4.62 -17.14 56.88
CA LYS A 177 5.32 -16.18 57.76
C LYS A 177 4.37 -15.60 58.82
N ASN A 178 3.17 -15.23 58.44
CA ASN A 178 2.17 -14.66 59.34
C ASN A 178 1.72 -15.70 60.38
N ILE A 179 1.49 -16.94 59.94
CA ILE A 179 1.15 -18.05 60.82
C ILE A 179 2.32 -18.37 61.75
N HIS A 180 3.56 -18.40 61.26
CA HIS A 180 4.73 -18.64 62.09
C HIS A 180 4.93 -17.52 63.13
N ASN A 181 4.64 -16.26 62.79
CA ASN A 181 4.74 -15.15 63.74
C ASN A 181 3.67 -15.24 64.84
N GLU A 182 2.45 -15.67 64.51
CA GLU A 182 1.35 -15.80 65.49
C GLU A 182 1.44 -17.11 66.30
N TYR A 183 1.85 -18.21 65.65
CA TYR A 183 2.00 -19.55 66.20
C TYR A 183 3.37 -20.16 65.84
N PRO A 184 4.46 -19.80 66.54
CA PRO A 184 5.83 -20.20 66.18
C PRO A 184 6.09 -21.70 66.12
N CYS A 185 5.29 -22.49 66.84
CA CYS A 185 5.44 -23.95 66.92
C CYS A 185 4.46 -24.71 66.02
N LEU A 186 3.54 -24.04 65.35
CA LEU A 186 2.67 -24.68 64.36
C LEU A 186 3.44 -24.85 63.06
N LYS A 187 3.48 -26.09 62.56
CA LYS A 187 4.09 -26.43 61.28
C LYS A 187 3.02 -26.34 60.19
N ILE A 188 3.34 -25.60 59.13
CA ILE A 188 2.53 -25.49 57.93
C ILE A 188 3.42 -25.80 56.73
N PHE A 189 2.91 -26.63 55.82
CA PHE A 189 3.53 -26.84 54.51
C PHE A 189 2.48 -27.26 53.49
N TYR A 190 2.78 -27.05 52.20
CA TYR A 190 1.90 -27.45 51.11
C TYR A 190 2.40 -28.75 50.47
N ASP A 191 1.51 -29.74 50.43
CA ASP A 191 1.71 -31.00 49.71
C ASP A 191 1.16 -30.84 48.29
N ASP A 192 2.07 -30.61 47.34
CA ASP A 192 1.74 -30.42 45.92
C ASP A 192 1.15 -31.69 45.29
N THR A 193 1.54 -32.88 45.77
CA THR A 193 1.03 -34.14 45.25
C THR A 193 -0.43 -34.38 45.64
N LYS A 194 -0.80 -34.01 46.87
CA LYS A 194 -2.17 -34.13 47.38
C LYS A 194 -3.01 -32.88 47.13
N LYS A 195 -2.41 -31.77 46.70
CA LYS A 195 -3.04 -30.44 46.58
C LYS A 195 -3.69 -30.00 47.91
N THR A 196 -2.94 -30.15 48.99
CA THR A 196 -3.42 -29.88 50.37
C THR A 196 -2.40 -29.11 51.18
N VAL A 197 -2.86 -28.18 52.01
CA VAL A 197 -2.06 -27.59 53.09
C VAL A 197 -2.12 -28.52 54.30
N GLN A 198 -0.96 -28.92 54.81
CA GLN A 198 -0.82 -29.71 56.04
C GLN A 198 -0.56 -28.77 57.21
N LEU A 199 -1.37 -28.90 58.26
CA LEU A 199 -1.26 -28.13 59.50
C LEU A 199 -0.98 -29.10 60.64
N CYS A 200 0.15 -28.94 61.32
CA CYS A 200 0.56 -29.78 62.44
C CYS A 200 0.89 -28.92 63.66
N GLY A 201 0.13 -29.08 64.74
CA GLY A 201 0.26 -28.29 65.96
C GLY A 201 -0.85 -28.58 66.97
N LEU A 202 -1.01 -27.73 67.99
CA LEU A 202 -2.04 -27.95 68.99
C LEU A 202 -3.46 -27.81 68.38
N PRO A 203 -4.46 -28.59 68.82
CA PRO A 203 -5.79 -28.59 68.21
C PRO A 203 -6.43 -27.20 68.07
N VAL A 204 -6.35 -26.37 69.11
CA VAL A 204 -6.93 -25.01 69.10
C VAL A 204 -6.25 -24.12 68.05
N GLU A 205 -4.93 -24.22 67.92
CA GLU A 205 -4.14 -23.46 66.94
C GLU A 205 -4.46 -23.93 65.52
N VAL A 206 -4.46 -25.26 65.30
CA VAL A 206 -4.74 -25.88 63.99
C VAL A 206 -6.16 -25.57 63.51
N TYR A 207 -7.17 -25.70 64.37
CA TYR A 207 -8.56 -25.40 63.97
C TYR A 207 -8.78 -23.91 63.68
N LYS A 208 -8.13 -23.01 64.44
CA LYS A 208 -8.20 -21.58 64.18
C LYS A 208 -7.54 -21.23 62.84
N VAL A 209 -6.30 -21.69 62.61
CA VAL A 209 -5.60 -21.49 61.33
C VAL A 209 -6.37 -22.12 60.16
N LYS A 210 -6.98 -23.29 60.35
CA LYS A 210 -7.85 -23.91 59.34
C LYS A 210 -9.06 -23.04 59.00
N ALA A 211 -9.75 -22.48 59.99
CA ALA A 211 -10.89 -21.60 59.77
C ALA A 211 -10.47 -20.33 59.01
N ASP A 212 -9.39 -19.67 59.46
CA ASP A 212 -8.84 -18.47 58.81
C ASP A 212 -8.40 -18.76 57.36
N LEU A 213 -7.80 -19.92 57.12
CA LEU A 213 -7.38 -20.36 55.79
C LEU A 213 -8.60 -20.58 54.88
N LEU A 214 -9.64 -21.27 55.37
CA LEU A 214 -10.87 -21.52 54.61
C LEU A 214 -11.62 -20.24 54.30
N GLU A 215 -11.69 -19.30 55.25
CA GLU A 215 -12.30 -17.98 55.03
C GLU A 215 -11.55 -17.20 53.95
N LYS A 216 -10.21 -17.15 54.02
CA LYS A 216 -9.38 -16.49 53.00
C LYS A 216 -9.53 -17.14 51.63
N ILE A 217 -9.68 -18.46 51.56
CA ILE A 217 -9.90 -19.20 50.32
C ILE A 217 -11.29 -18.90 49.74
N LEU A 218 -12.32 -18.83 50.58
CA LEU A 218 -13.70 -18.58 50.17
C LEU A 218 -13.87 -17.15 49.64
N ASN A 219 -13.24 -16.18 50.31
CA ASN A 219 -13.35 -14.76 49.97
C ASN A 219 -12.34 -14.31 48.90
N MET A 220 -11.47 -15.21 48.41
CA MET A 220 -10.47 -14.88 47.40
C MET A 220 -11.15 -14.54 46.07
N PRO A 221 -10.92 -13.33 45.53
CA PRO A 221 -11.42 -12.96 44.21
C PRO A 221 -10.91 -13.91 43.13
N CYS A 222 -11.84 -14.40 42.31
CA CYS A 222 -11.58 -15.36 41.24
C CYS A 222 -12.39 -14.97 40.00
N THR A 223 -11.78 -15.06 38.81
CA THR A 223 -12.50 -14.86 37.54
C THR A 223 -11.97 -15.79 36.46
N SER A 224 -12.83 -16.18 35.52
CA SER A 224 -12.42 -16.88 34.30
C SER A 224 -12.21 -15.85 33.19
N VAL A 225 -11.04 -15.88 32.57
CA VAL A 225 -10.67 -14.99 31.48
C VAL A 225 -10.69 -15.76 30.18
N PRO A 226 -11.57 -15.39 29.23
CA PRO A 226 -11.51 -15.94 27.88
C PRO A 226 -10.26 -15.38 27.21
N ILE A 227 -9.41 -16.27 26.72
CA ILE A 227 -8.22 -15.92 25.95
C ILE A 227 -8.24 -16.63 24.61
N ASP A 228 -7.45 -16.11 23.67
CA ASP A 228 -7.33 -16.71 22.36
C ASP A 228 -6.75 -18.14 22.45
N PRO A 229 -7.26 -19.11 21.66
CA PRO A 229 -6.81 -20.51 21.70
C PRO A 229 -5.31 -20.70 21.53
N TYR A 230 -4.63 -19.86 20.75
CA TYR A 230 -3.18 -19.98 20.55
C TYR A 230 -2.39 -19.49 21.77
N VAL A 231 -2.90 -18.48 22.47
CA VAL A 231 -2.33 -18.03 23.75
C VAL A 231 -2.61 -19.07 24.84
N PHE A 232 -3.79 -19.70 24.81
CA PHE A 232 -4.11 -20.79 25.72
C PHE A 232 -3.17 -21.99 25.50
N ASN A 233 -2.96 -22.39 24.24
CA ASN A 233 -2.00 -23.43 23.88
C ASN A 233 -0.57 -23.09 24.34
N TYR A 234 -0.13 -21.83 24.18
CA TYR A 234 1.15 -21.38 24.73
C TYR A 234 1.22 -21.57 26.25
N LEU A 235 0.17 -21.18 26.99
CA LEU A 235 0.11 -21.33 28.43
C LEU A 235 0.11 -22.80 28.88
N GLN A 236 -0.41 -23.73 28.08
CA GLN A 236 -0.36 -25.17 28.36
C GLN A 236 1.05 -25.75 28.29
N HIS A 237 1.95 -25.13 27.53
CA HIS A 237 3.32 -25.61 27.31
C HIS A 237 4.35 -24.96 28.25
N VAL A 238 3.92 -24.04 29.11
CA VAL A 238 4.78 -23.37 30.11
C VAL A 238 4.35 -23.74 31.52
N ASP A 239 5.31 -23.80 32.44
CA ASP A 239 5.02 -24.01 33.85
C ASP A 239 4.29 -22.78 34.42
N ASN A 240 3.13 -23.00 35.03
CA ASN A 240 2.26 -21.94 35.53
C ASN A 240 2.88 -21.15 36.70
N LYS A 241 3.77 -21.76 37.47
CA LYS A 241 4.40 -21.14 38.65
C LYS A 241 5.42 -20.05 38.28
N PRO A 242 6.49 -20.32 37.52
CA PRO A 242 7.41 -19.28 37.08
C PRO A 242 6.73 -18.29 36.12
N MET A 243 5.74 -18.74 35.33
CA MET A 243 4.99 -17.83 34.46
C MET A 243 4.14 -16.84 35.26
N SER A 244 3.44 -17.29 36.31
CA SER A 244 2.70 -16.40 37.22
C SER A 244 3.61 -15.42 37.94
N GLU A 245 4.82 -15.84 38.34
CA GLU A 245 5.82 -14.96 38.95
C GLU A 245 6.21 -13.81 38.01
N ILE A 246 6.43 -14.11 36.73
CA ILE A 246 6.83 -13.14 35.71
C ILE A 246 5.68 -12.21 35.33
N LEU A 247 4.47 -12.76 35.14
CA LEU A 247 3.30 -11.98 34.74
C LEU A 247 2.80 -11.07 35.86
N PHE A 248 2.81 -11.54 37.10
CA PHE A 248 2.14 -10.87 38.21
C PHE A 248 3.10 -10.44 39.32
N THR A 249 3.78 -11.39 39.97
CA THR A 249 4.55 -11.12 41.21
C THR A 249 5.64 -10.07 41.02
N ARG A 250 6.43 -10.17 39.93
CA ARG A 250 7.48 -9.18 39.61
C ARG A 250 6.93 -7.79 39.29
N LYS A 251 5.68 -7.72 38.85
CA LYS A 251 4.94 -6.48 38.60
C LYS A 251 4.19 -5.98 39.84
N LYS A 252 4.42 -6.60 41.01
CA LYS A 252 3.76 -6.29 42.29
C LYS A 252 2.25 -6.55 42.29
N ILE A 253 1.79 -7.49 41.47
CA ILE A 253 0.40 -7.95 41.44
C ILE A 253 0.36 -9.29 42.17
N ASN A 254 -0.42 -9.41 43.24
CA ASN A 254 -0.54 -10.68 43.96
C ASN A 254 -1.66 -11.53 43.34
N ALA A 255 -1.31 -12.21 42.26
CA ALA A 255 -2.22 -13.09 41.53
C ALA A 255 -1.52 -14.35 41.04
N PHE A 256 -2.30 -15.35 40.65
CA PHE A 256 -1.85 -16.61 40.06
C PHE A 256 -2.86 -17.09 39.02
N TYR A 257 -2.40 -17.80 37.98
CA TYR A 257 -3.28 -18.37 36.97
C TYR A 257 -3.24 -19.90 36.94
N GLU A 258 -4.39 -20.50 36.65
CA GLU A 258 -4.52 -21.92 36.31
C GLU A 258 -5.31 -22.07 35.01
N LEU A 259 -5.18 -23.22 34.35
CA LEU A 259 -5.88 -23.51 33.10
C LEU A 259 -7.00 -24.50 33.37
N GLU A 260 -8.22 -24.16 32.97
CA GLU A 260 -9.41 -24.99 33.15
C GLU A 260 -10.37 -24.80 31.97
N ASN A 261 -10.80 -25.90 31.33
CA ASN A 261 -11.83 -25.90 30.27
C ASN A 261 -11.63 -24.81 29.18
N ASP A 262 -10.44 -24.75 28.57
CA ASP A 262 -10.07 -23.75 27.54
C ASP A 262 -10.10 -22.27 28.00
N THR A 263 -10.14 -22.04 29.31
CA THR A 263 -10.10 -20.70 29.91
C THR A 263 -8.99 -20.58 30.93
N VAL A 264 -8.53 -19.34 31.16
CA VAL A 264 -7.58 -19.07 32.23
C VAL A 264 -8.34 -18.63 33.47
N LEU A 265 -8.24 -19.44 34.52
CA LEU A 265 -8.78 -19.10 35.83
C LEU A 265 -7.74 -18.26 36.58
N LEU A 266 -8.13 -17.04 36.95
CA LEU A 266 -7.29 -16.12 37.71
C LEU A 266 -7.73 -16.05 39.15
N PHE A 267 -6.75 -16.11 40.05
CA PHE A 267 -6.92 -15.87 41.49
C PHE A 267 -6.14 -14.62 41.87
N GLY A 268 -6.78 -13.68 42.55
CA GLY A 268 -6.15 -12.46 43.07
C GLY A 268 -6.28 -12.39 44.57
N HIS A 269 -5.33 -11.76 45.26
CA HIS A 269 -5.44 -11.51 46.71
C HIS A 269 -6.58 -10.53 47.03
N ALA A 270 -6.69 -9.46 46.25
CA ALA A 270 -7.79 -8.50 46.29
C ALA A 270 -8.41 -8.29 44.90
N ALA A 271 -9.59 -7.67 44.84
CA ALA A 271 -10.28 -7.40 43.57
C ALA A 271 -9.44 -6.53 42.62
N LYS A 272 -8.62 -5.64 43.18
CA LYS A 272 -7.65 -4.85 42.42
C LYS A 272 -6.57 -5.73 41.77
N ASP A 273 -5.98 -6.65 42.51
CA ASP A 273 -4.96 -7.58 41.96
C ASP A 273 -5.57 -8.44 40.86
N LEU A 274 -6.81 -8.90 41.04
CA LEU A 274 -7.51 -9.69 40.03
C LEU A 274 -7.73 -8.91 38.73
N LEU A 275 -8.18 -7.65 38.83
CA LEU A 275 -8.39 -6.78 37.69
C LEU A 275 -7.07 -6.44 36.97
N GLU A 276 -6.01 -6.16 37.73
CA GLU A 276 -4.69 -5.90 37.17
C GLU A 276 -4.09 -7.16 36.51
N ALA A 277 -4.28 -8.34 37.11
CA ALA A 277 -3.85 -9.62 36.55
C ALA A 277 -4.58 -9.96 35.26
N GLU A 278 -5.90 -9.74 35.20
CA GLU A 278 -6.68 -9.90 33.97
C GLU A 278 -6.15 -9.00 32.86
N ASN A 279 -5.89 -7.73 33.18
CA ASN A 279 -5.30 -6.79 32.23
C ASN A 279 -3.90 -7.25 31.80
N GLN A 280 -3.07 -7.78 32.71
CA GLN A 280 -1.74 -8.30 32.37
C GLN A 280 -1.80 -9.53 31.46
N ILE A 281 -2.73 -10.46 31.65
CA ILE A 281 -2.89 -11.59 30.71
C ILE A 281 -3.33 -11.09 29.34
N LYS A 282 -4.32 -10.20 29.29
CA LYS A 282 -4.87 -9.69 28.01
C LYS A 282 -3.89 -8.83 27.22
N THR A 283 -3.03 -8.07 27.90
CA THR A 283 -2.10 -7.13 27.24
C THR A 283 -0.67 -7.63 27.16
N GLY A 284 -0.24 -8.43 28.14
CA GLY A 284 1.12 -8.93 28.27
C GLY A 284 1.41 -10.18 27.45
N LEU A 285 0.38 -10.95 27.10
CA LEU A 285 0.47 -12.08 26.18
C LEU A 285 -0.31 -11.78 24.90
N GLN A 286 0.21 -12.26 23.78
CA GLN A 286 -0.49 -12.13 22.51
C GLN A 286 -0.15 -13.31 21.61
N HIS A 287 -0.94 -13.48 20.57
CA HIS A 287 -0.57 -14.29 19.42
C HIS A 287 -0.56 -13.43 18.16
N LYS A 288 0.23 -13.85 17.17
CA LYS A 288 0.19 -13.33 15.81
C LYS A 288 0.25 -14.49 14.83
N CYS A 289 -0.49 -14.35 13.75
CA CYS A 289 -0.55 -15.33 12.69
C CYS A 289 0.05 -14.74 11.42
N ILE A 290 0.88 -15.51 10.72
CA ILE A 290 1.35 -15.18 9.39
C ILE A 290 0.76 -16.19 8.41
N GLN A 291 -0.06 -15.69 7.48
CA GLN A 291 -0.57 -16.48 6.38
C GLN A 291 0.50 -16.57 5.30
N VAL A 292 0.91 -17.78 4.93
CA VAL A 292 1.94 -18.01 3.90
C VAL A 292 1.25 -18.43 2.60
N GLU A 293 1.24 -17.55 1.60
CA GLU A 293 0.58 -17.83 0.31
C GLU A 293 1.29 -18.95 -0.47
N ASN A 294 2.64 -18.97 -0.42
CA ASN A 294 3.47 -19.99 -1.05
C ASN A 294 4.24 -20.83 -0.02
N GLY A 295 3.77 -22.06 0.21
CA GLY A 295 4.36 -23.01 1.17
C GLY A 295 5.80 -23.46 0.83
N GLU A 296 6.35 -23.14 -0.34
CA GLU A 296 7.76 -23.42 -0.67
C GLU A 296 8.73 -22.50 0.10
N ILE A 297 8.28 -21.33 0.56
CA ILE A 297 9.13 -20.36 1.28
C ILE A 297 9.60 -20.92 2.63
N ILE A 298 8.70 -21.60 3.34
CA ILE A 298 8.97 -22.22 4.65
C ILE A 298 9.79 -23.51 4.54
N LYS A 299 9.96 -24.06 3.34
CA LYS A 299 10.84 -25.23 3.09
C LYS A 299 12.29 -24.84 2.83
N LYS A 300 12.60 -23.54 2.69
CA LYS A 300 13.96 -23.06 2.45
C LYS A 300 14.86 -23.32 3.67
N GLN A 301 16.10 -23.75 3.44
CA GLN A 301 17.09 -23.95 4.51
C GLN A 301 17.30 -22.69 5.37
N GLN A 302 17.24 -21.50 4.75
CA GLN A 302 17.37 -20.21 5.44
C GLN A 302 16.22 -19.96 6.44
N TRP A 303 15.01 -20.44 6.14
CA TRP A 303 13.86 -20.36 7.05
C TRP A 303 14.10 -21.23 8.29
N SER A 304 14.54 -22.48 8.10
CA SER A 304 14.88 -23.40 9.20
C SER A 304 15.99 -22.82 10.09
N SER A 305 17.03 -22.23 9.49
CA SER A 305 18.10 -21.56 10.24
C SER A 305 17.59 -20.35 11.03
N LEU A 306 16.68 -19.55 10.46
CA LEU A 306 16.06 -18.41 11.15
C LEU A 306 15.20 -18.87 12.33
N LEU A 307 14.38 -19.91 12.15
CA LEU A 307 13.57 -20.47 13.24
C LEU A 307 14.43 -21.03 14.37
N ALA A 308 15.48 -21.78 14.06
CA ALA A 308 16.40 -22.29 15.07
C ALA A 308 17.05 -21.15 15.87
N PHE A 309 17.47 -20.07 15.19
CA PHE A 309 17.99 -18.88 15.84
C PHE A 309 16.95 -18.20 16.75
N LEU A 310 15.73 -18.00 16.27
CA LEU A 310 14.66 -17.34 17.03
C LEU A 310 14.23 -18.16 18.24
N ARG A 311 14.01 -19.47 18.07
CA ARG A 311 13.70 -20.39 19.17
C ARG A 311 14.76 -20.32 20.25
N LYS A 312 16.05 -20.33 19.88
CA LYS A 312 17.18 -20.22 20.82
C LYS A 312 17.25 -18.85 21.51
N LYS A 313 17.03 -17.76 20.78
CA LYS A 313 17.08 -16.40 21.34
C LYS A 313 15.95 -16.17 22.35
N TYR A 314 14.74 -16.61 22.01
CA TYR A 314 13.52 -16.41 22.79
C TYR A 314 13.19 -17.66 23.63
N SER A 315 14.20 -18.38 24.13
CA SER A 315 14.01 -19.51 25.07
C SER A 315 13.93 -19.06 26.54
N SER A 316 14.26 -17.80 26.84
CA SER A 316 14.31 -17.32 28.22
C SER A 316 12.89 -17.23 28.82
N PRO A 317 12.70 -17.51 30.13
CA PRO A 317 11.38 -17.46 30.75
C PRO A 317 10.66 -16.11 30.63
N GLN A 318 11.41 -15.01 30.48
CA GLN A 318 10.89 -13.64 30.46
C GLN A 318 10.51 -13.16 29.05
N GLU A 319 11.00 -13.85 28.02
CA GLU A 319 10.77 -13.51 26.61
C GLU A 319 10.39 -14.74 25.80
N ASN A 320 9.82 -15.77 26.45
CA ASN A 320 9.50 -17.03 25.81
C ASN A 320 8.43 -16.84 24.72
N VAL A 321 8.67 -17.47 23.57
CA VAL A 321 7.75 -17.50 22.44
C VAL A 321 7.70 -18.91 21.88
N VAL A 322 6.49 -19.41 21.66
CA VAL A 322 6.23 -20.62 20.88
C VAL A 322 5.97 -20.22 19.43
N ILE A 323 6.65 -20.91 18.52
CA ILE A 323 6.50 -20.74 17.08
C ILE A 323 6.06 -22.07 16.50
N ASP A 324 4.77 -22.17 16.20
CA ASP A 324 4.16 -23.33 15.58
C ASP A 324 4.27 -23.21 14.07
N GLU A 325 4.91 -24.21 13.49
CA GLU A 325 5.03 -24.36 12.04
C GLU A 325 3.78 -25.04 11.47
N PRO A 326 3.39 -24.72 10.23
CA PRO A 326 2.23 -25.32 9.60
C PRO A 326 2.38 -26.84 9.45
N VAL A 327 1.40 -27.59 9.96
CA VAL A 327 1.31 -29.05 9.81
C VAL A 327 0.16 -29.39 8.88
N GLY A 328 0.45 -30.02 7.74
CA GLY A 328 -0.58 -30.46 6.78
C GLY A 328 -0.98 -29.39 5.74
N LYS A 329 -2.29 -29.16 5.55
CA LYS A 329 -2.84 -28.30 4.47
C LYS A 329 -2.96 -26.81 4.83
N GLU A 330 -2.74 -26.44 6.08
CA GLU A 330 -2.83 -25.04 6.52
C GLU A 330 -1.46 -24.36 6.41
N ASN A 331 -1.29 -23.43 5.48
CA ASN A 331 -0.05 -22.63 5.36
C ASN A 331 -0.03 -21.44 6.33
N LYS A 332 -0.12 -21.72 7.64
CA LYS A 332 -0.19 -20.69 8.68
C LYS A 332 0.92 -20.89 9.71
N VAL A 333 1.72 -19.84 9.93
CA VAL A 333 2.74 -19.80 11.00
C VAL A 333 2.14 -19.06 12.19
N ILE A 334 2.18 -19.66 13.37
CA ILE A 334 1.54 -19.11 14.56
C ILE A 334 2.61 -18.83 15.60
N ILE A 335 2.56 -17.64 16.16
CA ILE A 335 3.54 -17.13 17.11
C ILE A 335 2.78 -16.69 18.35
N ALA A 336 3.01 -17.33 19.48
CA ALA A 336 2.31 -17.03 20.74
C ALA A 336 3.31 -16.91 21.90
N GLY A 337 3.05 -15.98 22.82
CA GLY A 337 3.94 -15.69 23.96
C GLY A 337 3.84 -14.25 24.44
N PHE A 338 4.92 -13.73 25.03
CA PHE A 338 4.95 -12.35 25.53
C PHE A 338 4.83 -11.32 24.40
N SER A 339 3.96 -10.32 24.56
CA SER A 339 3.57 -9.38 23.49
C SER A 339 4.76 -8.69 22.81
N LYS A 340 5.75 -8.25 23.58
CA LYS A 340 6.96 -7.63 23.01
C LYS A 340 7.75 -8.62 22.14
N ALA A 341 8.06 -9.79 22.68
CA ALA A 341 8.82 -10.83 21.99
C ALA A 341 8.08 -11.36 20.76
N VAL A 342 6.77 -11.63 20.87
CA VAL A 342 5.93 -12.05 19.73
C VAL A 342 5.94 -11.01 18.62
N THR A 343 5.91 -9.71 18.96
CA THR A 343 5.99 -8.64 17.94
C THR A 343 7.33 -8.65 17.22
N GLU A 344 8.44 -8.80 17.94
CA GLU A 344 9.78 -8.87 17.34
C GLU A 344 9.98 -10.12 16.48
N VAL A 345 9.54 -11.29 16.96
CA VAL A 345 9.60 -12.56 16.23
C VAL A 345 8.72 -12.50 14.98
N TYR A 346 7.48 -12.02 15.12
CA TYR A 346 6.58 -11.77 14.01
C TYR A 346 7.23 -10.88 12.97
N GLN A 347 7.82 -9.75 13.37
CA GLN A 347 8.45 -8.85 12.42
C GLN A 347 9.56 -9.54 11.64
N LYS A 348 10.43 -10.32 12.31
CA LYS A 348 11.53 -11.03 11.64
C LYS A 348 11.06 -12.12 10.68
N LEU A 349 10.06 -12.90 11.08
CA LEU A 349 9.48 -13.96 10.25
C LEU A 349 8.68 -13.36 9.08
N ASN A 350 7.90 -12.31 9.34
CA ASN A 350 7.17 -11.59 8.31
C ASN A 350 8.13 -10.89 7.35
N ASP A 351 9.20 -10.25 7.81
CA ASP A 351 10.24 -9.67 6.95
C ASP A 351 10.95 -10.73 6.11
N PHE A 352 11.15 -11.95 6.64
CA PHE A 352 11.69 -13.05 5.85
C PHE A 352 10.70 -13.47 4.78
N ILE A 353 9.44 -13.69 5.15
CA ILE A 353 8.38 -14.07 4.22
C ILE A 353 8.22 -12.99 3.16
N ASP A 354 8.07 -11.73 3.52
CA ASP A 354 7.98 -10.59 2.60
C ASP A 354 9.15 -10.57 1.61
N ARG A 355 10.41 -10.67 2.09
CA ARG A 355 11.60 -10.69 1.23
C ARG A 355 11.68 -11.90 0.30
N ASN A 356 11.01 -12.99 0.63
CA ASN A 356 11.03 -14.23 -0.11
C ASN A 356 9.70 -14.54 -0.84
N THR A 357 8.69 -13.67 -0.67
CA THR A 357 7.38 -13.79 -1.32
C THR A 357 7.42 -12.92 -2.56
N HIS A 358 7.31 -13.55 -3.73
CA HIS A 358 7.14 -12.83 -4.98
C HIS A 358 5.73 -12.27 -5.03
N MET A 359 5.56 -11.01 -4.65
CA MET A 359 4.28 -10.33 -4.71
C MET A 359 4.08 -9.62 -6.04
N GLU A 360 2.98 -9.92 -6.71
CA GLU A 360 2.57 -9.32 -7.98
C GLU A 360 1.28 -8.52 -7.77
N LYS A 361 1.30 -7.23 -8.11
CA LYS A 361 0.08 -6.39 -8.14
C LYS A 361 -0.13 -5.76 -9.51
N VAL A 362 -1.37 -5.79 -9.96
CA VAL A 362 -1.80 -5.32 -11.28
C VAL A 362 -2.58 -4.01 -11.12
N ILE A 363 -2.07 -2.89 -11.64
CA ILE A 363 -2.77 -1.60 -11.64
C ILE A 363 -3.37 -1.33 -13.02
N PRO A 364 -4.69 -1.30 -13.17
CA PRO A 364 -5.33 -0.90 -14.42
C PRO A 364 -5.18 0.62 -14.65
N ALA A 365 -4.45 1.01 -15.68
CA ALA A 365 -4.40 2.38 -16.18
C ALA A 365 -5.50 2.59 -17.22
N LYS A 366 -6.28 3.67 -17.07
CA LYS A 366 -7.38 4.03 -17.98
C LYS A 366 -6.91 4.37 -19.41
N SER A 367 -5.61 4.61 -19.61
CA SER A 367 -5.01 4.92 -20.91
C SER A 367 -3.56 4.43 -21.00
N LEU A 368 -3.24 3.73 -22.10
CA LEU A 368 -1.90 3.26 -22.48
C LEU A 368 -0.85 4.38 -22.49
N VAL A 369 -1.29 5.62 -22.72
CA VAL A 369 -0.42 6.79 -22.83
C VAL A 369 0.12 7.24 -21.46
N ALA A 370 -0.67 7.07 -20.41
CA ALA A 370 -0.20 7.35 -19.05
C ALA A 370 0.91 6.37 -18.64
N VAL A 371 0.87 5.13 -19.13
CA VAL A 371 1.92 4.13 -18.89
C VAL A 371 3.20 4.50 -19.65
N GLN A 372 3.06 4.79 -20.94
CA GLN A 372 4.19 5.19 -21.79
C GLN A 372 4.88 6.48 -21.32
N PHE A 373 4.15 7.42 -20.73
CA PHE A 373 4.72 8.64 -20.17
C PHE A 373 5.53 8.38 -18.89
N VAL A 374 5.01 7.55 -17.97
CA VAL A 374 5.75 7.15 -16.75
C VAL A 374 7.03 6.38 -17.12
N GLU A 375 6.97 5.49 -18.11
CA GLU A 375 8.13 4.75 -18.63
C GLU A 375 9.16 5.66 -19.30
N LYS A 376 8.72 6.68 -20.05
CA LYS A 376 9.60 7.54 -20.87
C LYS A 376 10.23 8.70 -20.07
N GLU A 377 9.47 9.40 -19.24
CA GLU A 377 9.91 10.64 -18.56
C GLU A 377 10.48 10.40 -17.15
N LYS A 378 10.26 9.23 -16.55
CA LYS A 378 10.81 8.83 -15.22
C LYS A 378 11.76 7.63 -15.28
N SER A 379 12.36 7.37 -16.45
CA SER A 379 13.30 6.28 -16.74
C SER A 379 14.50 6.18 -15.77
N SER A 380 14.96 7.30 -15.21
CA SER A 380 16.02 7.33 -14.18
C SER A 380 15.65 6.62 -12.88
N LEU A 381 14.36 6.48 -12.57
CA LEU A 381 13.83 5.84 -11.37
C LEU A 381 13.64 4.32 -11.55
N TYR A 382 13.23 3.89 -12.76
CA TYR A 382 13.14 2.46 -13.14
C TYR A 382 14.50 1.75 -13.02
N LEU A 383 15.57 2.50 -13.31
CA LEU A 383 16.95 2.04 -13.20
C LEU A 383 17.44 1.86 -11.75
N GLN A 384 16.87 2.59 -10.78
CA GLN A 384 17.20 2.41 -9.36
C GLN A 384 16.65 1.09 -8.82
N LEU A 385 15.54 0.60 -9.36
CA LEU A 385 14.90 -0.67 -8.98
C LEU A 385 15.67 -1.90 -9.49
N ARG A 386 16.36 -1.79 -10.62
CA ARG A 386 17.18 -2.88 -11.20
C ARG A 386 18.53 -3.11 -10.48
N LYS A 387 18.94 -2.23 -9.58
CA LYS A 387 20.25 -2.31 -8.88
C LYS A 387 20.35 -3.43 -7.82
N LYS A 388 19.34 -4.30 -7.66
CA LYS A 388 19.40 -5.47 -6.77
C LYS A 388 19.79 -6.76 -7.52
N GLY A 389 21.10 -6.92 -7.77
CA GLY A 389 21.86 -8.18 -7.86
C GLY A 389 21.72 -9.08 -9.11
N VAL A 390 22.75 -9.14 -9.96
CA VAL A 390 23.00 -10.24 -10.92
C VAL A 390 24.11 -11.12 -10.34
N THR A 391 23.95 -12.44 -10.32
CA THR A 391 24.97 -13.42 -9.87
C THR A 391 25.44 -14.24 -11.06
N THR A 392 26.73 -14.14 -11.43
CA THR A 392 27.37 -14.95 -12.48
C THR A 392 28.66 -15.58 -11.96
N ASP A 393 29.09 -16.69 -12.56
CA ASP A 393 30.32 -17.39 -12.18
C ASP A 393 31.58 -16.57 -12.51
N VAL A 394 31.57 -15.86 -13.65
CA VAL A 394 32.68 -15.03 -14.12
C VAL A 394 32.21 -13.62 -14.47
N VAL A 395 33.04 -12.62 -14.17
CA VAL A 395 32.86 -11.23 -14.63
C VAL A 395 34.09 -10.78 -15.41
N VAL A 396 33.87 -10.11 -16.54
CA VAL A 396 34.96 -9.54 -17.35
C VAL A 396 35.20 -8.08 -16.99
N ASN A 397 36.46 -7.73 -16.77
CA ASN A 397 36.95 -6.37 -16.54
C ASN A 397 37.81 -5.93 -17.73
N SER A 398 37.83 -4.62 -18.02
CA SER A 398 38.71 -4.03 -19.04
C SER A 398 39.82 -3.22 -18.37
N VAL A 399 41.07 -3.52 -18.74
CA VAL A 399 42.28 -2.84 -18.27
C VAL A 399 43.03 -2.31 -19.49
N GLY A 400 43.69 -1.16 -19.35
CA GLY A 400 44.49 -0.59 -20.44
C GLY A 400 45.81 -1.32 -20.64
N THR A 401 46.45 -1.09 -21.78
CA THR A 401 47.79 -1.62 -22.10
C THR A 401 48.89 -1.05 -21.19
N ASP A 402 48.60 0.02 -20.44
CA ASP A 402 49.47 0.54 -19.38
C ASP A 402 49.44 -0.30 -18.09
N LEU A 403 48.60 -1.34 -18.04
CA LEU A 403 48.37 -2.26 -16.91
C LEU A 403 48.05 -1.56 -15.57
N ASN A 404 47.69 -0.28 -15.61
CA ASN A 404 47.32 0.47 -14.42
C ASN A 404 45.94 0.01 -13.94
N PHE A 405 45.94 -0.89 -12.98
CA PHE A 405 44.72 -1.39 -12.35
C PHE A 405 43.98 -0.25 -11.61
N GLY A 406 42.67 -0.38 -11.49
CA GLY A 406 41.83 0.68 -10.88
C GLY A 406 41.63 1.93 -11.74
N ARG A 407 41.98 1.93 -13.03
CA ARG A 407 41.62 2.99 -13.99
C ARG A 407 40.32 2.70 -14.74
N GLY A 408 39.55 3.75 -14.99
CA GLY A 408 38.24 3.65 -15.67
C GLY A 408 37.07 3.29 -14.73
N PRO A 409 35.83 3.62 -15.12
CA PRO A 409 34.67 3.52 -14.24
C PRO A 409 34.33 2.07 -13.84
N LEU A 410 34.53 1.10 -14.75
CA LEU A 410 34.25 -0.31 -14.47
C LEU A 410 35.29 -0.91 -13.51
N CYS A 411 36.58 -0.77 -13.81
CA CYS A 411 37.64 -1.33 -12.97
C CYS A 411 37.62 -0.72 -11.55
N LYS A 412 37.35 0.59 -11.42
CA LYS A 412 37.16 1.24 -10.10
C LYS A 412 36.00 0.64 -9.32
N ALA A 413 34.87 0.40 -10.00
CA ALA A 413 33.69 -0.16 -9.35
C ALA A 413 33.92 -1.61 -8.90
N LEU A 414 34.62 -2.41 -9.71
CA LEU A 414 34.98 -3.79 -9.36
C LEU A 414 35.98 -3.81 -8.20
N LEU A 415 37.07 -3.04 -8.26
CA LEU A 415 38.07 -2.97 -7.18
C LEU A 415 37.47 -2.49 -5.86
N ALA A 416 36.64 -1.43 -5.89
CA ALA A 416 35.98 -0.91 -4.69
C ALA A 416 35.04 -1.94 -4.03
N LYS A 417 34.50 -2.88 -4.80
CA LYS A 417 33.59 -3.92 -4.30
C LYS A 417 34.32 -5.21 -3.91
N ALA A 418 35.35 -5.59 -4.66
CA ALA A 418 36.14 -6.80 -4.47
C ALA A 418 37.13 -6.69 -3.30
N GLY A 419 37.60 -5.46 -3.00
CA GLY A 419 38.68 -5.20 -2.04
C GLY A 419 40.05 -5.09 -2.72
N PRO A 420 41.07 -4.54 -2.04
CA PRO A 420 42.43 -4.39 -2.56
C PRO A 420 43.11 -5.73 -2.92
N GLU A 421 42.59 -6.85 -2.42
CA GLU A 421 43.07 -8.19 -2.74
C GLU A 421 42.97 -8.51 -4.23
N LEU A 422 41.98 -7.94 -4.94
CA LEU A 422 41.82 -8.14 -6.38
C LEU A 422 42.98 -7.54 -7.18
N GLU A 423 43.46 -6.37 -6.79
CA GLU A 423 44.64 -5.73 -7.40
C GLU A 423 45.91 -6.51 -7.08
N ALA A 424 46.07 -6.95 -5.82
CA ALA A 424 47.21 -7.77 -5.42
C ALA A 424 47.27 -9.14 -6.13
N GLU A 425 46.12 -9.73 -6.47
CA GLU A 425 46.07 -10.95 -7.30
C GLU A 425 46.38 -10.65 -8.77
N PHE A 426 45.90 -9.53 -9.30
CA PHE A 426 46.21 -9.09 -10.66
C PHE A 426 47.71 -8.86 -10.85
N ASP A 427 48.37 -8.16 -9.92
CA ASP A 427 49.82 -7.91 -9.95
C ASP A 427 50.61 -9.23 -9.89
N LYS A 428 50.18 -10.18 -9.04
CA LYS A 428 50.81 -11.52 -9.00
C LYS A 428 50.66 -12.29 -10.30
N GLU A 429 49.54 -12.15 -11.01
CA GLU A 429 49.33 -12.81 -12.30
C GLU A 429 50.18 -12.16 -13.41
N ILE A 430 50.48 -10.87 -13.31
CA ILE A 430 51.47 -10.21 -14.17
C ILE A 430 52.87 -10.79 -13.89
N ASP A 431 53.26 -10.91 -12.62
CA ASP A 431 54.59 -11.40 -12.24
C ASP A 431 54.80 -12.90 -12.54
N ARG A 432 53.73 -13.70 -12.51
CA ARG A 432 53.77 -15.16 -12.78
C ARG A 432 53.94 -15.50 -14.25
N ASN A 433 53.35 -14.72 -15.15
CA ASN A 433 53.53 -14.91 -16.58
C ASN A 433 54.90 -14.35 -16.95
N SER A 434 55.89 -15.21 -17.19
CA SER A 434 57.30 -14.83 -17.44
C SER A 434 57.52 -13.95 -18.70
N VAL A 435 56.45 -13.46 -19.32
CA VAL A 435 56.37 -12.55 -20.47
C VAL A 435 55.33 -11.49 -20.12
N PHE A 436 55.67 -10.22 -20.32
CA PHE A 436 54.78 -9.09 -20.05
C PHE A 436 53.49 -9.24 -20.89
N PRO A 437 52.28 -9.03 -20.31
CA PRO A 437 51.03 -9.23 -21.05
C PRO A 437 50.93 -8.30 -22.26
N ASP A 438 50.82 -8.87 -23.46
CA ASP A 438 50.59 -8.12 -24.70
C ASP A 438 49.13 -7.63 -24.80
N GLU A 439 48.89 -6.62 -25.64
CA GLU A 439 47.53 -6.20 -26.00
C GLU A 439 46.71 -7.39 -26.55
N GLY A 440 45.50 -7.58 -26.03
CA GLY A 440 44.67 -8.74 -26.34
C GLY A 440 44.70 -9.87 -25.30
N SER A 441 45.62 -9.81 -24.33
CA SER A 441 45.74 -10.83 -23.27
C SER A 441 44.56 -10.81 -22.28
N VAL A 442 44.25 -11.96 -21.70
CA VAL A 442 43.22 -12.13 -20.65
C VAL A 442 43.80 -12.81 -19.40
N LEU A 443 44.01 -12.01 -18.35
CA LEU A 443 44.46 -12.48 -17.03
C LEU A 443 43.27 -12.94 -16.18
N CYS A 444 43.49 -13.84 -15.23
CA CYS A 444 42.42 -14.43 -14.43
C CYS A 444 42.76 -14.36 -12.94
N THR A 445 41.88 -13.76 -12.15
CA THR A 445 41.98 -13.67 -10.68
C THR A 445 40.74 -14.27 -10.03
N THR A 446 40.75 -14.47 -8.71
CA THR A 446 39.54 -14.85 -7.99
C THR A 446 38.55 -13.69 -7.92
N GLY A 447 37.28 -13.98 -7.63
CA GLY A 447 36.27 -12.94 -7.41
C GLY A 447 36.50 -12.07 -6.16
N CYS A 448 37.41 -12.46 -5.26
CA CYS A 448 37.58 -11.85 -3.93
C CYS A 448 36.21 -11.66 -3.22
N ALA A 449 35.85 -10.42 -2.83
CA ALA A 449 34.56 -10.11 -2.20
C ALA A 449 33.38 -9.92 -3.19
N LEU A 450 33.60 -10.14 -4.50
CA LEU A 450 32.53 -10.10 -5.50
C LEU A 450 31.66 -11.36 -5.43
N ALA A 451 30.41 -11.25 -5.86
CA ALA A 451 29.49 -12.38 -5.99
C ALA A 451 29.71 -13.15 -7.31
N CYS A 452 30.98 -13.48 -7.61
CA CYS A 452 31.42 -14.31 -8.74
C CYS A 452 32.65 -15.13 -8.30
N LYS A 453 32.97 -16.21 -9.01
CA LYS A 453 34.11 -17.08 -8.69
C LYS A 453 35.43 -16.51 -9.20
N TYR A 454 35.43 -15.94 -10.41
CA TYR A 454 36.63 -15.39 -11.05
C TYR A 454 36.34 -14.06 -11.76
N VAL A 455 37.38 -13.24 -11.88
CA VAL A 455 37.39 -12.05 -12.74
C VAL A 455 38.39 -12.25 -13.87
N LEU A 456 37.93 -12.07 -15.11
CA LEU A 456 38.78 -12.08 -16.30
C LEU A 456 39.15 -10.65 -16.67
N HIS A 457 40.43 -10.33 -16.68
CA HIS A 457 40.95 -8.99 -16.96
C HIS A 457 41.47 -8.93 -18.40
N ALA A 458 40.67 -8.34 -19.28
CA ALA A 458 41.02 -8.12 -20.67
C ALA A 458 41.90 -6.89 -20.83
N ILE A 459 43.07 -7.03 -21.46
CA ILE A 459 43.98 -5.94 -21.79
C ILE A 459 43.58 -5.34 -23.14
N VAL A 460 42.92 -4.19 -23.12
CA VAL A 460 42.25 -3.58 -24.27
C VAL A 460 43.06 -2.39 -24.81
N PRO A 461 43.38 -2.34 -26.12
CA PRO A 461 44.06 -1.20 -26.74
C PRO A 461 43.11 -0.01 -26.97
N LEU A 462 43.65 1.15 -27.37
CA LEU A 462 42.84 2.29 -27.83
C LEU A 462 42.32 2.04 -29.25
N TRP A 463 41.11 2.51 -29.55
CA TRP A 463 40.51 2.37 -30.87
C TRP A 463 41.26 3.16 -31.95
N ASP A 464 41.60 2.48 -33.05
CA ASP A 464 42.39 3.03 -34.16
C ASP A 464 41.57 3.59 -35.34
N GLY A 465 40.23 3.59 -35.25
CA GLY A 465 39.38 4.11 -36.33
C GLY A 465 39.30 3.20 -37.56
N LEU A 466 39.44 1.88 -37.41
CA LEU A 466 39.52 0.86 -38.48
C LEU A 466 40.81 0.93 -39.32
N GLN A 467 41.84 1.62 -38.84
CA GLN A 467 43.11 1.79 -39.56
C GLN A 467 44.16 0.73 -39.19
N GLY A 468 43.90 -0.08 -38.15
CA GLY A 468 44.83 -1.08 -37.63
C GLY A 468 44.18 -2.41 -37.25
N GLN A 469 44.78 -3.14 -36.30
CA GLN A 469 44.37 -4.50 -35.89
C GLN A 469 43.50 -4.54 -34.63
N THR A 470 43.13 -3.38 -34.05
CA THR A 470 42.46 -3.31 -32.74
C THR A 470 41.11 -4.02 -32.69
N LEU A 471 40.39 -4.11 -33.81
CA LEU A 471 39.15 -4.89 -33.92
C LEU A 471 39.39 -6.41 -33.81
N LYS A 472 40.43 -6.93 -34.49
CA LYS A 472 40.83 -8.35 -34.40
C LYS A 472 41.35 -8.71 -33.00
N ILE A 473 42.02 -7.77 -32.34
CA ILE A 473 42.45 -7.93 -30.96
C ILE A 473 41.22 -8.07 -30.04
N LEU A 474 40.19 -7.24 -30.24
CA LEU A 474 38.94 -7.35 -29.47
C LEU A 474 38.20 -8.68 -29.71
N GLU A 475 38.17 -9.19 -30.96
CA GLU A 475 37.68 -10.55 -31.26
C GLU A 475 38.44 -11.60 -30.45
N GLY A 476 39.77 -11.54 -30.46
CA GLY A 476 40.63 -12.45 -29.71
C GLY A 476 40.41 -12.41 -28.21
N ILE A 477 40.15 -11.22 -27.64
CA ILE A 477 39.81 -11.05 -26.22
C ILE A 477 38.51 -11.77 -25.87
N ILE A 478 37.46 -11.60 -26.68
CA ILE A 478 36.14 -12.20 -26.42
C ILE A 478 36.23 -13.72 -26.51
N ASP A 479 36.88 -14.25 -27.55
CA ASP A 479 37.12 -15.69 -27.72
C ASP A 479 37.93 -16.27 -26.54
N SER A 480 38.99 -15.58 -26.11
CA SER A 480 39.82 -16.00 -24.98
C SER A 480 39.04 -16.03 -23.68
N CYS A 481 38.18 -15.05 -23.43
CA CYS A 481 37.31 -15.04 -22.24
C CYS A 481 36.35 -16.25 -22.21
N LEU A 482 35.75 -16.57 -23.35
CA LEU A 482 34.81 -17.69 -23.48
C LEU A 482 35.52 -19.04 -23.28
N LYS A 483 36.65 -19.23 -23.97
CA LYS A 483 37.48 -20.43 -23.83
C LYS A 483 37.98 -20.63 -22.41
N LYS A 484 38.48 -19.58 -21.77
CA LYS A 484 38.99 -19.66 -20.40
C LYS A 484 37.88 -19.98 -19.39
N THR A 485 36.67 -19.47 -19.60
CA THR A 485 35.51 -19.83 -18.76
C THR A 485 35.14 -21.31 -18.89
N GLU A 486 35.19 -21.84 -20.12
CA GLU A 486 34.96 -23.25 -20.40
C GLU A 486 36.07 -24.15 -19.83
N GLU A 487 37.34 -23.75 -19.96
CA GLU A 487 38.49 -24.45 -19.38
C GLU A 487 38.41 -24.53 -17.85
N LEU A 488 37.86 -23.50 -17.20
CA LEU A 488 37.59 -23.46 -15.77
C LEU A 488 36.35 -24.28 -15.36
N GLY A 489 35.58 -24.81 -16.31
CA GLY A 489 34.39 -25.62 -16.05
C GLY A 489 33.21 -24.84 -15.47
N LEU A 490 33.06 -23.55 -15.82
CA LEU A 490 32.08 -22.63 -15.23
C LEU A 490 30.85 -22.46 -16.11
N ASN A 491 29.69 -22.19 -15.50
CA ASN A 491 28.41 -22.20 -16.22
C ASN A 491 28.00 -20.83 -16.78
N SER A 492 28.53 -19.71 -16.24
CA SER A 492 28.06 -18.37 -16.60
C SER A 492 29.15 -17.27 -16.74
N ILE A 493 29.12 -16.64 -17.92
CA ILE A 493 29.81 -15.44 -18.42
C ILE A 493 29.17 -14.09 -18.08
N ALA A 494 29.82 -13.04 -17.56
CA ALA A 494 29.31 -11.67 -17.68
C ALA A 494 30.28 -10.72 -18.39
N PHE A 495 29.91 -10.25 -19.58
CA PHE A 495 30.70 -9.31 -20.38
C PHE A 495 30.17 -7.88 -20.28
N PRO A 496 30.99 -6.86 -19.96
CA PRO A 496 30.62 -5.48 -20.18
C PRO A 496 30.66 -5.13 -21.68
N ALA A 497 30.22 -3.95 -22.08
CA ALA A 497 30.48 -3.42 -23.43
C ALA A 497 31.98 -3.07 -23.59
N ILE A 498 32.83 -4.10 -23.72
CA ILE A 498 34.30 -4.00 -23.70
C ILE A 498 34.80 -2.96 -24.71
N GLY A 499 35.64 -2.04 -24.26
CA GLY A 499 36.26 -1.03 -25.14
C GLY A 499 35.40 0.20 -25.47
N THR A 500 34.08 0.17 -25.29
CA THR A 500 33.17 1.27 -25.69
C THR A 500 33.28 2.54 -24.84
N GLY A 501 33.95 2.46 -23.69
CA GLY A 501 34.16 3.57 -22.77
C GLY A 501 35.42 4.37 -23.11
N GLY A 502 36.34 4.43 -22.15
CA GLY A 502 37.59 5.20 -22.27
C GLY A 502 38.55 4.74 -23.37
N PHE A 503 38.28 3.60 -24.03
CA PHE A 503 39.09 3.06 -25.12
C PHE A 503 38.57 3.46 -26.52
N GLY A 504 37.38 4.08 -26.62
CA GLY A 504 36.91 4.74 -27.84
C GLY A 504 36.30 3.85 -28.92
N PHE A 505 36.04 2.56 -28.65
CA PHE A 505 35.43 1.67 -29.65
C PHE A 505 33.97 2.07 -29.94
N PRO A 506 33.53 2.08 -31.22
CA PRO A 506 32.14 2.36 -31.57
C PRO A 506 31.18 1.32 -30.98
N LYS A 507 30.12 1.79 -30.30
CA LYS A 507 29.18 0.92 -29.57
C LYS A 507 28.48 -0.11 -30.45
N THR A 508 28.01 0.30 -31.63
CA THR A 508 27.33 -0.58 -32.59
C THR A 508 28.24 -1.69 -33.07
N LEU A 509 29.50 -1.35 -33.34
CA LEU A 509 30.51 -2.32 -33.78
C LEU A 509 30.85 -3.32 -32.67
N VAL A 510 31.04 -2.85 -31.43
CA VAL A 510 31.30 -3.74 -30.29
C VAL A 510 30.11 -4.66 -30.01
N SER A 511 28.87 -4.16 -30.09
CA SER A 511 27.69 -5.00 -29.88
C SER A 511 27.60 -6.11 -30.91
N GLU A 512 27.70 -5.79 -32.21
CA GLU A 512 27.67 -6.79 -33.29
C GLU A 512 28.78 -7.83 -33.09
N LEU A 513 30.02 -7.37 -32.84
CA LEU A 513 31.17 -8.23 -32.63
C LEU A 513 31.00 -9.19 -31.45
N MET A 514 30.49 -8.70 -30.33
CA MET A 514 30.29 -9.51 -29.13
C MET A 514 29.24 -10.61 -29.36
N PHE A 515 28.15 -10.32 -30.06
CA PHE A 515 27.16 -11.32 -30.44
C PHE A 515 27.75 -12.34 -31.42
N ASP A 516 28.43 -11.88 -32.47
CA ASP A 516 29.04 -12.76 -33.48
C ASP A 516 30.05 -13.71 -32.85
N MET A 517 30.90 -13.22 -31.94
CA MET A 517 31.90 -14.04 -31.27
C MET A 517 31.30 -15.06 -30.31
N VAL A 518 30.25 -14.68 -29.56
CA VAL A 518 29.53 -15.62 -28.67
C VAL A 518 28.75 -16.66 -29.49
N PHE A 519 28.11 -16.26 -30.59
CA PHE A 519 27.40 -17.15 -31.49
C PHE A 519 28.35 -18.12 -32.23
N LYS A 520 29.49 -17.61 -32.69
CA LYS A 520 30.55 -18.42 -33.29
C LYS A 520 31.14 -19.38 -32.27
N PHE A 521 31.38 -18.91 -31.03
CA PHE A 521 31.83 -19.75 -29.94
C PHE A 521 30.82 -20.85 -29.68
N SER A 522 29.51 -20.56 -29.55
CA SER A 522 28.45 -21.54 -29.28
C SER A 522 28.19 -22.54 -30.41
N SER A 523 28.53 -22.19 -31.66
CA SER A 523 28.35 -23.06 -32.83
C SER A 523 29.44 -24.12 -32.99
N ASN A 524 30.58 -24.01 -32.29
CA ASN A 524 31.60 -25.06 -32.26
C ASN A 524 31.11 -26.27 -31.43
N HIS A 525 31.45 -27.51 -31.77
CA HIS A 525 30.86 -28.70 -31.10
C HIS A 525 31.63 -29.15 -29.84
N THR A 526 32.30 -28.24 -29.14
CA THR A 526 33.29 -28.57 -28.10
C THR A 526 32.96 -28.04 -26.70
N GLN A 527 31.88 -27.28 -26.49
CA GLN A 527 31.51 -26.78 -25.15
C GLN A 527 30.87 -27.89 -24.32
N LYS A 528 31.27 -27.96 -23.06
CA LYS A 528 30.79 -28.95 -22.09
C LYS A 528 30.10 -28.29 -20.91
N THR A 529 30.47 -27.05 -20.55
CA THR A 529 30.16 -26.45 -19.25
C THR A 529 29.55 -25.05 -19.32
N LEU A 530 30.01 -24.16 -20.21
CA LEU A 530 29.48 -22.81 -20.31
C LEU A 530 28.06 -22.81 -20.92
N LYS A 531 27.07 -22.35 -20.14
CA LYS A 531 25.64 -22.37 -20.51
C LYS A 531 25.04 -20.98 -20.71
N GLU A 532 25.54 -19.99 -19.99
CA GLU A 532 24.96 -18.65 -19.97
C GLU A 532 26.01 -17.58 -20.25
N VAL A 533 25.71 -16.64 -21.14
CA VAL A 533 26.53 -15.46 -21.39
C VAL A 533 25.67 -14.22 -21.21
N HIS A 534 26.04 -13.37 -20.27
CA HIS A 534 25.32 -12.17 -19.87
C HIS A 534 26.05 -10.93 -20.40
N PHE A 535 25.36 -10.08 -21.16
CA PHE A 535 25.91 -8.79 -21.59
C PHE A 535 25.47 -7.67 -20.63
N LEU A 536 26.42 -7.15 -19.86
CA LEU A 536 26.27 -6.06 -18.91
C LEU A 536 26.39 -4.71 -19.62
N LEU A 537 25.25 -4.22 -20.11
CA LEU A 537 25.18 -2.93 -20.76
C LEU A 537 25.04 -1.80 -19.75
N SER A 538 25.76 -0.71 -20.00
CA SER A 538 25.50 0.55 -19.32
C SER A 538 24.06 0.98 -19.65
N PRO A 539 23.33 1.60 -18.71
CA PRO A 539 21.97 2.13 -18.94
C PRO A 539 21.82 3.05 -20.16
N LYS A 540 22.93 3.51 -20.74
CA LYS A 540 22.99 4.37 -21.91
C LYS A 540 23.00 3.59 -23.25
N ASP A 541 22.98 2.25 -23.24
CA ASP A 541 23.29 1.40 -24.41
C ASP A 541 22.25 0.29 -24.75
N LEU A 542 21.06 0.26 -24.13
CA LEU A 542 20.17 -0.92 -24.05
C LEU A 542 19.11 -1.12 -25.17
N ASP A 543 19.11 -0.38 -26.27
CA ASP A 543 17.89 -0.26 -27.10
C ASP A 543 17.65 -1.30 -28.23
N ASN A 544 18.58 -2.24 -28.52
CA ASN A 544 18.62 -2.95 -29.83
C ASN A 544 18.48 -4.51 -29.91
N ILE A 545 18.42 -5.32 -28.83
CA ILE A 545 18.83 -6.77 -28.92
C ILE A 545 17.72 -7.85 -29.08
N GLN A 546 16.44 -7.60 -28.76
CA GLN A 546 15.48 -8.70 -28.47
C GLN A 546 15.04 -9.62 -29.65
N VAL A 547 15.06 -9.16 -30.91
CA VAL A 547 14.55 -9.94 -32.07
C VAL A 547 15.62 -10.88 -32.65
N GLU A 548 16.89 -10.49 -32.50
CA GLU A 548 18.04 -11.19 -33.06
C GLU A 548 18.32 -12.51 -32.32
N GLU A 549 18.25 -12.49 -30.99
CA GLU A 549 18.43 -13.67 -30.14
C GLU A 549 17.40 -14.78 -30.43
N GLU A 550 16.13 -14.41 -30.64
CA GLU A 550 15.06 -15.38 -30.96
C GLU A 550 15.27 -15.99 -32.35
N CYS A 551 15.79 -15.23 -33.30
CA CYS A 551 16.08 -15.73 -34.64
C CYS A 551 17.24 -16.73 -34.62
N ALA A 552 18.31 -16.42 -33.89
CA ALA A 552 19.47 -17.28 -33.71
C ALA A 552 19.12 -18.63 -33.05
N GLN A 553 18.24 -18.62 -32.04
CA GLN A 553 17.78 -19.85 -31.36
C GLN A 553 16.95 -20.76 -32.27
N HIS A 554 16.18 -20.19 -33.21
CA HIS A 554 15.31 -20.95 -34.09
C HIS A 554 15.95 -21.32 -35.45
N ALA A 555 17.20 -20.90 -35.70
CA ALA A 555 17.90 -21.13 -36.96
C ALA A 555 18.08 -22.63 -37.31
N GLY A 556 18.28 -23.49 -36.31
CA GLY A 556 18.39 -24.94 -36.50
C GLY A 556 17.07 -25.69 -36.77
N LEU A 557 15.93 -25.00 -36.62
CA LEU A 557 14.58 -25.57 -36.79
C LEU A 557 13.89 -25.05 -38.06
N SER A 558 14.66 -24.52 -39.02
CA SER A 558 14.08 -23.90 -40.22
C SER A 558 13.28 -24.92 -41.05
N GLU A 559 12.00 -24.62 -41.23
CA GLU A 559 11.09 -25.42 -42.07
C GLU A 559 10.94 -24.64 -43.39
N ASN A 560 11.43 -25.21 -44.50
CA ASN A 560 11.49 -24.56 -45.83
C ASN A 560 12.28 -23.23 -45.86
N GLY A 561 13.38 -23.11 -45.10
CA GLY A 561 14.26 -21.93 -45.14
C GLY A 561 13.68 -20.65 -44.51
N MET A 562 12.65 -20.81 -43.66
CA MET A 562 11.98 -19.72 -42.96
C MET A 562 12.04 -19.93 -41.43
N VAL A 563 12.37 -18.87 -40.71
CA VAL A 563 12.38 -18.84 -39.23
C VAL A 563 11.29 -17.89 -38.76
N ILE A 564 10.52 -18.27 -37.74
CA ILE A 564 9.46 -17.41 -37.18
C ILE A 564 9.83 -17.00 -35.76
N THR A 565 9.90 -15.70 -35.51
CA THR A 565 10.11 -15.11 -34.18
C THR A 565 8.89 -14.30 -33.75
N GLN A 566 8.86 -13.84 -32.50
CA GLN A 566 7.97 -12.77 -32.05
C GLN A 566 8.34 -11.45 -32.73
N GLY A 567 7.41 -10.49 -32.66
CA GLY A 567 7.58 -9.14 -33.22
C GLY A 567 8.58 -8.22 -32.51
N GLY A 568 9.04 -8.57 -31.31
CA GLY A 568 9.81 -7.66 -30.45
C GLY A 568 9.08 -6.32 -30.25
N LYS A 569 9.76 -5.19 -30.53
CA LYS A 569 9.20 -3.83 -30.50
C LYS A 569 8.35 -3.46 -31.74
N LEU A 570 8.27 -4.32 -32.76
CA LEU A 570 7.45 -4.06 -33.93
C LEU A 570 5.97 -4.32 -33.64
N LEU A 571 5.08 -3.60 -34.33
CA LEU A 571 3.63 -3.75 -34.17
C LEU A 571 3.06 -5.08 -34.72
N CYS A 572 3.90 -5.93 -35.31
CA CYS A 572 3.50 -7.24 -35.80
C CYS A 572 3.59 -8.29 -34.68
N LYS A 573 2.73 -9.31 -34.72
CA LYS A 573 2.74 -10.37 -33.71
C LYS A 573 3.90 -11.35 -33.88
N LYS A 574 4.33 -11.55 -35.12
CA LYS A 574 5.37 -12.49 -35.54
C LYS A 574 6.18 -11.86 -36.67
N ILE A 575 7.45 -12.22 -36.73
CA ILE A 575 8.32 -11.91 -37.87
C ILE A 575 8.68 -13.24 -38.53
N MET A 576 8.51 -13.31 -39.84
CA MET A 576 8.93 -14.44 -40.66
C MET A 576 10.21 -14.05 -41.38
N HIS A 577 11.33 -14.56 -40.89
CA HIS A 577 12.65 -14.36 -41.46
C HIS A 577 12.84 -15.35 -42.61
N LEU A 578 13.15 -14.81 -43.79
CA LEU A 578 13.33 -15.59 -45.01
C LEU A 578 14.78 -15.50 -45.44
N ILE A 579 15.39 -16.64 -45.77
CA ILE A 579 16.68 -16.65 -46.46
C ILE A 579 16.44 -16.19 -47.90
N SER A 580 17.02 -15.08 -48.32
CA SER A 580 16.81 -14.50 -49.65
C SER A 580 17.11 -15.51 -50.77
N SER A 581 16.21 -15.62 -51.75
CA SER A 581 16.36 -16.49 -52.92
C SER A 581 16.05 -15.72 -54.22
N ASN A 582 16.41 -16.28 -55.38
CA ASN A 582 16.08 -15.68 -56.68
C ASN A 582 14.61 -15.87 -57.11
N ASP A 583 13.84 -16.66 -56.39
CA ASP A 583 12.43 -16.96 -56.69
C ASP A 583 11.52 -16.26 -55.67
N VAL A 584 11.24 -14.98 -55.90
CA VAL A 584 10.45 -14.15 -54.97
C VAL A 584 9.01 -14.64 -54.90
N LYS A 585 8.46 -15.10 -56.02
CA LYS A 585 7.11 -15.64 -56.11
C LYS A 585 6.91 -16.81 -55.14
N SER A 586 7.81 -17.79 -55.17
CA SER A 586 7.76 -18.95 -54.27
C SER A 586 7.87 -18.55 -52.79
N GLN A 587 8.75 -17.60 -52.46
CA GLN A 587 8.91 -17.11 -51.09
C GLN A 587 7.65 -16.45 -50.53
N VAL A 588 6.97 -15.64 -51.36
CA VAL A 588 5.70 -15.02 -50.98
C VAL A 588 4.62 -16.07 -50.78
N SER A 589 4.50 -17.05 -51.69
CA SER A 589 3.51 -18.14 -51.58
C SER A 589 3.68 -18.95 -50.29
N VAL A 590 4.92 -19.34 -49.94
CA VAL A 590 5.20 -20.07 -48.69
C VAL A 590 4.77 -19.28 -47.45
N VAL A 591 5.00 -17.97 -47.43
CA VAL A 591 4.56 -17.11 -46.31
C VAL A 591 3.04 -17.01 -46.24
N LEU A 592 2.37 -16.85 -47.38
CA LEU A 592 0.91 -16.76 -47.45
C LEU A 592 0.25 -18.05 -46.94
N GLU A 593 0.71 -19.20 -47.41
CA GLU A 593 0.24 -20.50 -46.92
C GLU A 593 0.51 -20.71 -45.44
N LYS A 594 1.68 -20.30 -44.93
CA LYS A 594 2.01 -20.42 -43.51
C LYS A 594 1.10 -19.54 -42.67
N CYS A 595 0.80 -18.33 -43.14
CA CYS A 595 -0.14 -17.43 -42.49
C CYS A 595 -1.56 -18.02 -42.44
N GLU A 596 -2.02 -18.64 -43.53
CA GLU A 596 -3.32 -19.30 -43.57
C GLU A 596 -3.38 -20.51 -42.62
N ARG A 597 -2.38 -21.41 -42.68
CA ARG A 597 -2.28 -22.57 -41.78
C ARG A 597 -2.24 -22.17 -40.30
N ARG A 598 -1.56 -21.06 -39.97
CA ARG A 598 -1.48 -20.51 -38.61
C ARG A 598 -2.63 -19.55 -38.26
N LYS A 599 -3.63 -19.42 -39.13
CA LYS A 599 -4.83 -18.61 -38.94
C LYS A 599 -4.54 -17.13 -38.68
N TYR A 600 -3.47 -16.60 -39.27
CA TYR A 600 -3.14 -15.18 -39.18
C TYR A 600 -4.04 -14.36 -40.10
N LYS A 601 -4.56 -13.24 -39.57
CA LYS A 601 -5.52 -12.39 -40.29
C LYS A 601 -4.86 -11.41 -41.27
N SER A 602 -3.58 -11.12 -41.05
CA SER A 602 -2.85 -10.17 -41.89
C SER A 602 -1.36 -10.45 -41.93
N VAL A 603 -0.72 -10.16 -43.05
CA VAL A 603 0.73 -10.22 -43.24
C VAL A 603 1.24 -8.97 -43.94
N SER A 604 2.50 -8.62 -43.70
CA SER A 604 3.15 -7.44 -44.28
C SER A 604 4.46 -7.86 -44.95
N PHE A 605 4.61 -7.59 -46.24
CA PHE A 605 5.81 -7.90 -47.01
C PHE A 605 6.61 -6.62 -47.29
N PRO A 606 7.94 -6.63 -47.16
CA PRO A 606 8.79 -5.64 -47.82
C PRO A 606 8.90 -5.94 -49.32
N ALA A 607 9.53 -5.07 -50.10
CA ALA A 607 9.97 -5.40 -51.46
C ALA A 607 11.15 -6.40 -51.38
N ILE A 608 10.84 -7.69 -51.29
CA ILE A 608 11.84 -8.75 -51.04
C ILE A 608 12.85 -8.81 -52.20
N GLY A 609 14.15 -8.77 -51.88
CA GLY A 609 15.22 -8.94 -52.85
C GLY A 609 15.69 -7.67 -53.58
N THR A 610 15.04 -6.51 -53.41
CA THR A 610 15.40 -5.27 -54.11
C THR A 610 16.59 -4.50 -53.49
N GLY A 611 17.11 -4.98 -52.36
CA GLY A 611 18.28 -4.42 -51.67
C GLY A 611 19.59 -5.08 -52.12
N GLN A 612 20.35 -5.63 -51.15
CA GLN A 612 21.66 -6.27 -51.41
C GLN A 612 21.60 -7.47 -52.37
N ALA A 613 20.44 -8.09 -52.56
CA ALA A 613 20.24 -9.17 -53.53
C ALA A 613 20.07 -8.66 -54.99
N GLY A 614 20.02 -7.34 -55.21
CA GLY A 614 20.16 -6.72 -56.53
C GLY A 614 19.00 -6.94 -57.50
N GLN A 615 17.82 -7.35 -57.04
CA GLN A 615 16.68 -7.60 -57.93
C GLN A 615 16.00 -6.30 -58.38
N TYR A 616 15.51 -6.28 -59.63
CA TYR A 616 14.82 -5.12 -60.20
C TYR A 616 13.43 -4.92 -59.56
N PRO A 617 13.10 -3.71 -59.05
CA PRO A 617 11.84 -3.45 -58.35
C PRO A 617 10.58 -3.78 -59.15
N ALA A 618 10.55 -3.51 -60.46
CA ALA A 618 9.41 -3.85 -61.31
C ALA A 618 9.17 -5.36 -61.43
N LYS A 619 10.25 -6.16 -61.53
CA LYS A 619 10.18 -7.62 -61.56
C LYS A 619 9.69 -8.17 -60.22
N VAL A 620 10.23 -7.67 -59.11
CA VAL A 620 9.80 -8.05 -57.75
C VAL A 620 8.33 -7.71 -57.52
N ALA A 621 7.88 -6.53 -57.94
CA ALA A 621 6.47 -6.13 -57.82
C ALA A 621 5.52 -7.08 -58.58
N ASP A 622 5.88 -7.45 -59.81
CA ASP A 622 5.10 -8.38 -60.62
C ASP A 622 5.06 -9.79 -59.98
N GLU A 623 6.20 -10.33 -59.56
CA GLU A 623 6.27 -11.67 -58.93
C GLU A 623 5.53 -11.74 -57.58
N MET A 624 5.65 -10.71 -56.74
CA MET A 624 4.93 -10.64 -55.45
C MET A 624 3.41 -10.58 -55.66
N LEU A 625 2.94 -9.78 -56.62
CA LEU A 625 1.51 -9.64 -56.87
C LEU A 625 0.93 -10.88 -57.56
N ASP A 626 1.69 -11.56 -58.42
CA ASP A 626 1.27 -12.84 -59.00
C ASP A 626 1.09 -13.92 -57.93
N ALA A 627 2.02 -14.05 -56.99
CA ALA A 627 1.88 -14.98 -55.86
C ALA A 627 0.62 -14.68 -55.01
N ILE A 628 0.33 -13.40 -54.78
CA ILE A 628 -0.86 -12.97 -54.02
C ILE A 628 -2.14 -13.29 -54.79
N VAL A 629 -2.18 -13.04 -56.09
CA VAL A 629 -3.34 -13.35 -56.94
C VAL A 629 -3.58 -14.85 -56.98
N GLU A 630 -2.54 -15.65 -57.23
CA GLU A 630 -2.64 -17.12 -57.23
C GLU A 630 -3.18 -17.64 -55.90
N PHE A 631 -2.58 -17.22 -54.78
CA PHE A 631 -3.06 -17.59 -53.45
C PHE A 631 -4.51 -17.16 -53.20
N ALA A 632 -4.91 -15.95 -53.62
CA ALA A 632 -6.26 -15.45 -53.43
C ALA A 632 -7.31 -16.17 -54.30
N THR A 633 -6.89 -16.76 -55.43
CA THR A 633 -7.75 -17.55 -56.31
C THR A 633 -7.96 -19.00 -55.85
N GLU A 634 -7.17 -19.49 -54.88
CA GLU A 634 -7.38 -20.81 -54.29
C GLU A 634 -8.68 -20.86 -53.46
N THR A 635 -9.48 -21.92 -53.66
CA THR A 635 -10.81 -22.09 -53.03
C THR A 635 -10.78 -22.33 -51.51
N SER A 636 -9.60 -22.38 -50.89
CA SER A 636 -9.38 -22.75 -49.47
C SER A 636 -8.98 -21.60 -48.53
N VAL A 637 -8.87 -20.34 -48.98
CA VAL A 637 -8.41 -19.23 -48.13
C VAL A 637 -9.50 -18.72 -47.18
N GLN A 638 -9.40 -19.02 -45.89
CA GLN A 638 -10.42 -18.69 -44.89
C GLN A 638 -9.97 -17.63 -43.87
N HIS A 639 -8.68 -17.55 -43.52
CA HIS A 639 -8.19 -16.81 -42.35
C HIS A 639 -7.40 -15.54 -42.72
N LEU A 640 -6.54 -15.57 -43.73
CA LEU A 640 -5.75 -14.43 -44.16
C LEU A 640 -6.60 -13.46 -44.98
N LYS A 641 -6.88 -12.28 -44.42
CA LYS A 641 -7.80 -11.29 -45.02
C LYS A 641 -7.15 -9.99 -45.47
N LYS A 642 -5.91 -9.71 -45.02
CA LYS A 642 -5.24 -8.44 -45.32
C LYS A 642 -3.75 -8.63 -45.57
N ILE A 643 -3.32 -8.37 -46.81
CA ILE A 643 -1.91 -8.37 -47.20
C ILE A 643 -1.49 -6.91 -47.38
N LYS A 644 -0.36 -6.52 -46.78
CA LYS A 644 0.24 -5.19 -46.94
C LYS A 644 1.59 -5.32 -47.60
N ILE A 645 1.90 -4.47 -48.56
CA ILE A 645 3.24 -4.31 -49.11
C ILE A 645 3.81 -2.99 -48.59
N VAL A 646 4.98 -3.05 -47.95
CA VAL A 646 5.66 -1.91 -47.34
C VAL A 646 6.81 -1.50 -48.23
N ILE A 647 6.68 -0.31 -48.81
CA ILE A 647 7.66 0.27 -49.72
C ILE A 647 8.42 1.35 -48.95
N PHE A 648 9.71 1.10 -48.71
CA PHE A 648 10.56 1.99 -47.90
C PHE A 648 11.14 3.16 -48.69
N GLN A 649 11.42 2.97 -49.99
CA GLN A 649 11.99 4.02 -50.85
C GLN A 649 10.94 4.53 -51.84
N ALA A 650 10.82 5.86 -51.96
CA ALA A 650 9.78 6.51 -52.77
C ALA A 650 9.88 6.19 -54.28
N ASN A 651 11.08 5.92 -54.80
CA ASN A 651 11.31 5.56 -56.21
C ASN A 651 10.66 4.21 -56.60
N MET A 652 10.56 3.26 -55.67
CA MET A 652 9.92 1.95 -55.90
C MET A 652 8.39 2.01 -55.89
N LEU A 653 7.80 3.10 -55.37
CA LEU A 653 6.34 3.24 -55.28
C LEU A 653 5.67 3.21 -56.66
N ARG A 654 6.33 3.78 -57.67
CA ARG A 654 5.84 3.79 -59.05
C ARG A 654 5.75 2.38 -59.62
N ASP A 655 6.79 1.58 -59.45
CA ASP A 655 6.87 0.23 -60.02
C ASP A 655 5.80 -0.70 -59.43
N PHE A 656 5.58 -0.65 -58.11
CA PHE A 656 4.50 -1.40 -57.45
C PHE A 656 3.10 -0.88 -57.82
N TYR A 657 2.94 0.44 -58.00
CA TYR A 657 1.66 1.01 -58.42
C TYR A 657 1.31 0.62 -59.86
N GLU A 658 2.27 0.66 -60.78
CA GLU A 658 2.08 0.20 -62.16
C GLU A 658 1.77 -1.30 -62.22
N SER A 659 2.47 -2.11 -61.42
CA SER A 659 2.22 -3.55 -61.31
C SER A 659 0.81 -3.88 -60.78
N MET A 660 0.30 -3.12 -59.79
CA MET A 660 -1.09 -3.23 -59.33
C MET A 660 -2.09 -2.82 -60.42
N LYS A 661 -1.84 -1.72 -61.14
CA LYS A 661 -2.69 -1.28 -62.25
C LYS A 661 -2.79 -2.28 -63.39
N LYS A 662 -1.69 -2.98 -63.73
CA LYS A 662 -1.70 -4.04 -64.77
C LYS A 662 -2.72 -5.14 -64.47
N ARG A 663 -3.06 -5.36 -63.20
CA ARG A 663 -3.98 -6.40 -62.70
C ARG A 663 -5.37 -5.85 -62.36
N GLU A 664 -5.57 -4.54 -62.52
CA GLU A 664 -6.87 -3.87 -62.44
C GLU A 664 -7.65 -4.12 -63.74
N GLY A 665 -8.35 -5.26 -63.81
CA GLY A 665 -9.16 -5.65 -64.97
C GLY A 665 -9.05 -7.12 -65.42
N SER A 666 -8.23 -7.95 -64.77
CA SER A 666 -8.22 -9.40 -65.01
C SER A 666 -9.30 -10.09 -64.16
N ASP A 667 -10.14 -10.87 -64.83
CA ASP A 667 -11.43 -11.39 -64.40
C ASP A 667 -11.34 -12.53 -63.34
N SER A 668 -10.83 -12.21 -62.15
CA SER A 668 -10.79 -13.14 -61.01
C SER A 668 -11.14 -12.44 -59.70
N SER A 669 -12.45 -12.44 -59.39
CA SER A 669 -13.10 -12.39 -58.06
C SER A 669 -12.47 -11.53 -56.94
N ILE A 670 -11.95 -10.34 -57.25
CA ILE A 670 -11.68 -9.30 -56.25
C ILE A 670 -12.78 -8.25 -56.37
N THR A 671 -13.81 -8.34 -55.52
CA THR A 671 -14.91 -7.38 -55.48
C THR A 671 -14.41 -5.99 -55.06
N VAL A 672 -14.21 -5.14 -56.05
CA VAL A 672 -14.30 -3.68 -55.96
C VAL A 672 -15.77 -3.32 -56.02
N PHE A 673 -16.38 -2.91 -54.90
CA PHE A 673 -17.77 -2.45 -54.90
C PHE A 673 -17.85 -0.94 -55.11
N SER A 674 -18.10 -0.55 -56.37
CA SER A 674 -18.75 0.72 -56.73
C SER A 674 -20.27 0.55 -56.63
N GLY A 675 -20.95 1.49 -55.97
CA GLY A 675 -22.39 1.42 -55.70
C GLY A 675 -23.29 1.54 -56.93
N GLY A 676 -24.35 0.71 -56.96
CA GLY A 676 -25.53 0.83 -57.80
C GLY A 676 -26.80 0.86 -56.93
N LYS A 677 -27.66 1.84 -57.19
CA LYS A 677 -28.78 2.33 -56.37
C LYS A 677 -29.91 1.31 -56.13
N THR A 678 -30.46 1.30 -54.90
CA THR A 678 -31.93 1.34 -54.69
C THR A 678 -32.24 1.96 -53.33
N GLN A 679 -33.12 2.97 -53.33
CA GLN A 679 -33.57 3.73 -52.16
C GLN A 679 -34.44 2.88 -51.23
N LEU A 680 -34.09 2.82 -49.94
CA LEU A 680 -35.04 2.72 -48.83
C LEU A 680 -34.50 3.51 -47.63
N ILE A 681 -35.39 4.27 -47.00
CA ILE A 681 -35.15 5.37 -46.06
C ILE A 681 -34.51 4.86 -44.74
N GLU A 682 -33.32 5.35 -44.37
CA GLU A 682 -32.71 5.10 -43.05
C GLU A 682 -32.65 6.37 -42.18
N LYS A 683 -33.15 6.25 -40.95
CA LYS A 683 -32.93 7.19 -39.84
C LYS A 683 -31.44 7.18 -39.45
N LYS A 684 -30.83 8.37 -39.28
CA LYS A 684 -29.44 8.54 -38.79
C LYS A 684 -29.23 7.77 -37.47
N LYS A 685 -28.28 6.83 -37.45
CA LYS A 685 -27.74 6.19 -36.23
C LYS A 685 -26.73 7.11 -35.55
N PRO A 686 -26.62 7.10 -34.20
CA PRO A 686 -25.60 7.86 -33.50
C PRO A 686 -24.21 7.28 -33.79
N VAL A 687 -23.28 8.12 -34.22
CA VAL A 687 -21.88 7.75 -34.44
C VAL A 687 -21.18 7.65 -33.09
N VAL A 688 -20.79 6.44 -32.69
CA VAL A 688 -20.09 6.17 -31.43
C VAL A 688 -18.61 5.96 -31.73
N LEU A 689 -17.77 6.92 -31.35
CA LEU A 689 -16.30 6.81 -31.33
C LEU A 689 -15.81 5.98 -30.11
N GLU A 690 -16.43 4.85 -29.78
CA GLU A 690 -15.91 3.99 -28.70
C GLU A 690 -15.25 2.74 -29.28
N LYS A 691 -13.92 2.78 -29.36
CA LYS A 691 -13.13 1.57 -29.08
C LYS A 691 -12.64 1.67 -27.65
N LYS A 692 -13.06 0.70 -26.83
CA LYS A 692 -12.51 0.42 -25.49
C LYS A 692 -11.01 0.63 -25.52
N VAL A 693 -10.54 1.60 -24.75
CA VAL A 693 -9.12 1.83 -24.53
C VAL A 693 -8.57 0.55 -23.88
N ASP A 694 -7.55 -0.06 -24.51
CA ASP A 694 -6.87 -1.22 -23.93
C ASP A 694 -6.32 -0.81 -22.56
N LEU A 695 -6.82 -1.45 -21.52
CA LEU A 695 -6.38 -1.27 -20.13
C LEU A 695 -4.94 -1.74 -20.05
N ALA A 696 -4.01 -0.79 -19.97
CA ALA A 696 -2.63 -1.10 -19.69
C ALA A 696 -2.49 -1.41 -18.21
N THR A 697 -1.80 -2.49 -17.86
CA THR A 697 -1.64 -2.91 -16.46
C THR A 697 -0.19 -2.74 -16.01
N PHE A 698 0.05 -1.98 -14.94
CA PHE A 698 1.35 -2.05 -14.26
C PHE A 698 1.40 -3.31 -13.42
N GLN A 699 2.36 -4.18 -13.70
CA GLN A 699 2.69 -5.31 -12.86
C GLN A 699 3.84 -4.91 -11.92
N ILE A 700 3.52 -4.67 -10.66
CA ILE A 700 4.51 -4.27 -9.65
C ILE A 700 4.95 -5.54 -8.91
N CYS A 701 6.25 -5.82 -9.00
CA CYS A 701 6.92 -6.85 -8.23
C CYS A 701 7.88 -6.20 -7.24
N GLY A 702 7.78 -6.54 -5.96
CA GLY A 702 8.60 -5.94 -4.92
C GLY A 702 8.89 -6.89 -3.77
N GLU A 703 9.99 -6.64 -3.06
CA GLU A 703 10.48 -7.44 -1.92
C GLU A 703 9.62 -7.33 -0.64
N SER A 704 8.55 -6.54 -0.66
CA SER A 704 7.58 -6.46 0.43
C SER A 704 6.28 -5.82 -0.04
N LYS A 705 5.17 -6.20 0.60
CA LYS A 705 3.84 -5.62 0.38
C LYS A 705 3.83 -4.10 0.54
N LYS A 706 4.49 -3.59 1.58
CA LYS A 706 4.59 -2.15 1.86
C LYS A 706 5.20 -1.36 0.70
N ASN A 707 6.25 -1.91 0.07
CA ASN A 707 6.89 -1.27 -1.07
C ASN A 707 5.98 -1.29 -2.30
N VAL A 708 5.35 -2.45 -2.58
CA VAL A 708 4.40 -2.58 -3.68
C VAL A 708 3.20 -1.61 -3.53
N ASP A 709 2.66 -1.47 -2.32
CA ASP A 709 1.52 -0.59 -2.02
C ASP A 709 1.89 0.91 -2.12
N ALA A 710 3.09 1.28 -1.67
CA ALA A 710 3.61 2.63 -1.79
C ALA A 710 3.88 2.99 -3.26
N THR A 711 4.47 2.07 -4.02
CA THR A 711 4.67 2.22 -5.48
C THR A 711 3.35 2.29 -6.22
N GLU A 712 2.35 1.49 -5.83
CA GLU A 712 1.01 1.55 -6.41
C GLU A 712 0.35 2.91 -6.21
N SER A 713 0.35 3.41 -4.97
CA SER A 713 -0.25 4.70 -4.63
C SER A 713 0.45 5.86 -5.35
N TRP A 714 1.77 5.76 -5.49
CA TRP A 714 2.58 6.73 -6.20
C TRP A 714 2.28 6.72 -7.72
N ILE A 715 2.22 5.55 -8.37
CA ILE A 715 1.86 5.42 -9.79
C ILE A 715 0.45 5.96 -10.05
N LYS A 716 -0.51 5.63 -9.19
CA LYS A 716 -1.89 6.17 -9.28
C LYS A 716 -1.92 7.70 -9.23
N ASN A 717 -1.20 8.30 -8.28
CA ASN A 717 -1.10 9.75 -8.16
C ASN A 717 -0.40 10.41 -9.36
N LEU A 718 0.59 9.75 -9.94
CA LEU A 718 1.30 10.25 -11.11
C LEU A 718 0.41 10.25 -12.36
N ILE A 719 -0.39 9.18 -12.55
CA ILE A 719 -1.38 9.09 -13.63
C ILE A 719 -2.43 10.20 -13.51
N LEU A 720 -2.93 10.45 -12.28
CA LEU A 720 -3.96 11.46 -12.04
C LEU A 720 -3.47 12.89 -12.28
N LYS A 721 -2.20 13.19 -12.01
CA LYS A 721 -1.63 14.54 -12.23
C LYS A 721 -1.39 14.88 -13.70
N GLU A 722 -1.22 13.88 -14.55
CA GLU A 722 -0.83 14.06 -15.96
C GLU A 722 -2.00 13.86 -16.94
N GLN A 723 -3.18 13.49 -16.44
CA GLN A 723 -4.42 13.42 -17.22
C GLN A 723 -5.12 14.79 -17.24
N PHE A 724 -5.40 15.29 -18.44
CA PHE A 724 -6.13 16.52 -18.69
C PHE A 724 -7.36 16.22 -19.56
N GLU A 725 -8.47 16.88 -19.26
CA GLU A 725 -9.70 16.80 -20.05
C GLU A 725 -10.06 18.20 -20.56
N ASN A 726 -10.46 18.29 -21.83
CA ASN A 726 -10.97 19.52 -22.43
C ASN A 726 -12.29 19.24 -23.16
N ILE A 727 -13.24 20.17 -23.08
CA ILE A 727 -14.58 20.04 -23.68
C ILE A 727 -14.79 21.22 -24.63
N ILE A 728 -15.10 20.92 -25.89
CA ILE A 728 -15.39 21.92 -26.93
C ILE A 728 -16.86 21.84 -27.29
N SER A 729 -17.53 22.99 -27.30
CA SER A 729 -18.98 23.13 -27.46
C SER A 729 -19.28 24.03 -28.67
N ASP A 730 -20.01 23.54 -29.67
CA ASP A 730 -20.41 24.32 -30.85
C ASP A 730 -21.61 23.67 -31.57
N GLU A 731 -22.53 24.48 -32.09
CA GLU A 731 -23.74 24.00 -32.78
C GLU A 731 -23.42 23.22 -34.07
N LEU A 732 -22.31 23.54 -34.74
CA LEU A 732 -21.90 22.87 -35.99
C LEU A 732 -21.36 21.45 -35.77
N ILE A 733 -21.09 21.05 -34.54
CA ILE A 733 -20.63 19.68 -34.22
C ILE A 733 -21.70 18.64 -34.58
N GLU A 734 -22.99 19.02 -34.55
CA GLU A 734 -24.09 18.15 -35.03
C GLU A 734 -23.96 17.79 -36.52
N ASN A 735 -23.34 18.69 -37.29
CA ASN A 735 -23.22 18.60 -38.74
C ASN A 735 -21.90 17.96 -39.21
N PHE A 736 -21.10 17.38 -38.31
CA PHE A 736 -19.87 16.69 -38.69
C PHE A 736 -20.20 15.50 -39.61
N ASP A 737 -19.67 15.57 -40.83
CA ASP A 737 -19.76 14.53 -41.84
C ASP A 737 -18.67 13.46 -41.67
N GLU A 738 -18.68 12.43 -42.52
CA GLU A 738 -17.70 11.33 -42.46
C GLU A 738 -16.25 11.82 -42.50
N ARG A 739 -15.95 12.93 -43.19
CA ARG A 739 -14.59 13.47 -43.29
C ARG A 739 -14.14 14.05 -41.95
N GLN A 740 -15.00 14.79 -41.25
CA GLN A 740 -14.63 15.30 -39.92
C GLN A 740 -14.52 14.16 -38.92
N ILE A 741 -15.41 13.17 -38.97
CA ILE A 741 -15.38 12.01 -38.07
C ILE A 741 -14.11 11.18 -38.30
N ASP A 742 -13.71 10.95 -39.55
CA ASP A 742 -12.46 10.26 -39.89
C ASP A 742 -11.24 11.05 -39.44
N ALA A 743 -11.27 12.39 -39.56
CA ALA A 743 -10.21 13.26 -39.08
C ALA A 743 -10.08 13.23 -37.55
N LEU A 744 -11.20 13.20 -36.81
CA LEU A 744 -11.22 12.99 -35.36
C LEU A 744 -10.68 11.61 -34.98
N ALA A 745 -11.11 10.56 -35.66
CA ALA A 745 -10.62 9.20 -35.43
C ALA A 745 -9.12 9.08 -35.71
N ASP A 746 -8.61 9.81 -36.70
CA ASP A 746 -7.20 9.89 -37.02
C ASP A 746 -6.39 10.68 -35.97
N LEU A 747 -6.92 11.81 -35.49
CA LEU A 747 -6.32 12.58 -34.39
C LEU A 747 -6.25 11.76 -33.10
N GLN A 748 -7.34 11.06 -32.76
CA GLN A 748 -7.39 10.11 -31.64
C GLN A 748 -6.29 9.04 -31.76
N ARG A 749 -6.07 8.46 -32.95
CA ARG A 749 -5.00 7.47 -33.17
C ARG A 749 -3.60 8.07 -33.12
N ARG A 750 -3.36 9.20 -33.79
CA ARG A 750 -2.02 9.82 -33.91
C ARG A 750 -1.53 10.46 -32.62
N LYS A 751 -2.45 11.03 -31.83
CA LYS A 751 -2.14 11.74 -30.58
C LYS A 751 -2.47 10.93 -29.33
N HIS A 752 -2.98 9.72 -29.52
CA HIS A 752 -3.34 8.79 -28.45
C HIS A 752 -4.27 9.39 -27.37
N VAL A 753 -5.11 10.37 -27.74
CA VAL A 753 -6.14 10.95 -26.85
C VAL A 753 -7.45 10.18 -27.02
N THR A 754 -8.31 10.23 -26.02
CA THR A 754 -9.70 9.76 -26.12
C THR A 754 -10.58 10.94 -26.54
N ILE A 755 -11.35 10.79 -27.62
CA ILE A 755 -12.29 11.78 -28.14
C ILE A 755 -13.69 11.19 -28.09
N GLN A 756 -14.57 11.82 -27.33
CA GLN A 756 -15.97 11.43 -27.18
C GLN A 756 -16.87 12.54 -27.75
N LEU A 757 -17.76 12.16 -28.65
CA LEU A 757 -18.84 13.03 -29.13
C LEU A 757 -20.05 12.81 -28.23
N GLU A 758 -20.37 13.79 -27.40
CA GLU A 758 -21.51 13.74 -26.48
C GLU A 758 -22.70 14.48 -27.09
N ASN A 759 -23.78 13.72 -27.38
CA ASN A 759 -24.99 14.22 -28.03
C ASN A 759 -26.17 14.42 -27.07
N LYS A 760 -25.90 14.53 -25.76
CA LYS A 760 -26.95 14.57 -24.73
C LYS A 760 -27.50 15.98 -24.46
N HIS A 761 -26.75 17.02 -24.84
CA HIS A 761 -27.09 18.43 -24.61
C HIS A 761 -26.74 19.27 -25.85
N SER A 762 -27.50 20.34 -26.11
CA SER A 762 -27.21 21.33 -27.16
C SER A 762 -26.62 22.59 -26.51
N PRO A 763 -25.51 23.16 -27.03
CA PRO A 763 -24.78 22.73 -28.23
C PRO A 763 -24.04 21.40 -28.01
N HIS A 764 -23.88 20.61 -29.08
CA HIS A 764 -23.16 19.33 -29.02
C HIS A 764 -21.71 19.54 -28.55
N HIS A 765 -21.16 18.55 -27.85
CA HIS A 765 -19.83 18.65 -27.25
C HIS A 765 -18.86 17.57 -27.75
N VAL A 766 -17.61 17.98 -28.01
CA VAL A 766 -16.47 17.07 -28.19
C VAL A 766 -15.65 17.10 -26.91
N LYS A 767 -15.66 15.99 -26.17
CA LYS A 767 -14.82 15.77 -24.98
C LYS A 767 -13.52 15.09 -25.39
N ILE A 768 -12.38 15.66 -24.97
CA ILE A 768 -11.03 15.17 -25.28
C ILE A 768 -10.31 14.90 -23.96
N SER A 769 -9.89 13.65 -23.72
CA SER A 769 -9.17 13.22 -22.51
C SER A 769 -7.83 12.58 -22.86
N GLY A 770 -6.74 12.96 -22.18
CA GLY A 770 -5.39 12.46 -22.47
C GLY A 770 -4.30 13.23 -21.75
N ILE A 771 -3.06 13.21 -22.26
CA ILE A 771 -1.97 14.04 -21.72
C ILE A 771 -2.16 15.50 -22.16
N SER A 772 -1.92 16.46 -21.24
CA SER A 772 -2.15 17.90 -21.42
C SER A 772 -1.67 18.46 -22.76
N ARG A 773 -0.45 18.15 -23.20
CA ARG A 773 0.11 18.63 -24.48
C ARG A 773 -0.70 18.16 -25.68
N ASP A 774 -1.06 16.88 -25.68
CA ASP A 774 -1.71 16.24 -26.82
C ASP A 774 -3.21 16.56 -26.84
N VAL A 775 -3.84 16.70 -25.67
CA VAL A 775 -5.21 17.23 -25.52
C VAL A 775 -5.29 18.66 -26.05
N CYS A 776 -4.32 19.52 -25.70
CA CYS A 776 -4.26 20.89 -26.20
C CYS A 776 -4.11 20.94 -27.73
N PHE A 777 -3.20 20.14 -28.30
CA PHE A 777 -3.04 20.05 -29.75
C PHE A 777 -4.32 19.62 -30.46
N VAL A 778 -4.96 18.56 -29.97
CA VAL A 778 -6.20 18.04 -30.58
C VAL A 778 -7.33 19.06 -30.44
N SER A 779 -7.40 19.76 -29.31
CA SER A 779 -8.39 20.82 -29.10
C SER A 779 -8.29 21.92 -30.17
N VAL A 780 -7.07 22.33 -30.51
CA VAL A 780 -6.82 23.33 -31.58
C VAL A 780 -7.26 22.80 -32.95
N GLU A 781 -6.98 21.54 -33.26
CA GLU A 781 -7.38 20.95 -34.54
C GLU A 781 -8.90 20.80 -34.67
N VAL A 782 -9.60 20.44 -33.59
CA VAL A 782 -11.07 20.41 -33.55
C VAL A 782 -11.65 21.80 -33.79
N GLN A 783 -11.12 22.83 -33.13
CA GLN A 783 -11.54 24.21 -33.36
C GLN A 783 -11.32 24.66 -34.82
N LYS A 784 -10.22 24.26 -35.45
CA LYS A 784 -9.97 24.54 -36.89
C LYS A 784 -10.99 23.84 -37.80
N MET A 785 -11.46 22.64 -37.46
CA MET A 785 -12.50 21.95 -38.23
C MET A 785 -13.82 22.72 -38.18
N ILE A 786 -14.23 23.13 -36.97
CA ILE A 786 -15.42 23.96 -36.74
C ILE A 786 -15.32 25.27 -37.54
N GLN A 787 -14.17 25.95 -37.45
CA GLN A 787 -13.96 27.21 -38.17
C GLN A 787 -14.10 27.06 -39.69
N LYS A 788 -13.55 25.99 -40.29
CA LYS A 788 -13.70 25.74 -41.73
C LYS A 788 -15.14 25.50 -42.14
N MET A 789 -15.95 24.89 -41.28
CA MET A 789 -17.38 24.71 -41.54
C MET A 789 -18.12 26.05 -41.48
N LYS A 790 -17.82 26.91 -40.49
CA LYS A 790 -18.35 28.29 -40.42
C LYS A 790 -18.04 29.07 -41.68
N ASP A 791 -16.78 29.06 -42.11
CA ASP A 791 -16.33 29.78 -43.30
C ASP A 791 -17.07 29.29 -44.57
N ALA A 792 -17.30 27.98 -44.69
CA ALA A 792 -18.01 27.39 -45.83
C ALA A 792 -19.51 27.74 -45.83
N GLU A 793 -20.17 27.74 -44.67
CA GLU A 793 -21.58 28.12 -44.55
C GLU A 793 -21.80 29.61 -44.85
N GLU A 794 -20.86 30.46 -44.42
CA GLU A 794 -20.88 31.90 -44.74
C GLU A 794 -20.75 32.12 -46.25
N GLU A 795 -19.82 31.42 -46.91
CA GLU A 795 -19.62 31.53 -48.36
C GLU A 795 -20.84 31.03 -49.14
N GLN A 796 -21.44 29.92 -48.71
CA GLN A 796 -22.68 29.40 -49.28
C GLN A 796 -23.84 30.39 -49.14
N SER A 797 -23.95 31.04 -47.98
CA SER A 797 -24.97 32.05 -47.70
C SER A 797 -24.79 33.30 -48.56
N LYS A 798 -23.55 33.77 -48.74
CA LYS A 798 -23.22 34.87 -49.66
C LYS A 798 -23.59 34.51 -51.11
N ALA A 799 -23.22 33.30 -51.55
CA ALA A 799 -23.53 32.82 -52.88
C ALA A 799 -25.04 32.77 -53.15
N GLU A 800 -25.83 32.36 -52.16
CA GLU A 800 -27.30 32.36 -52.23
C GLU A 800 -27.87 33.78 -52.40
N LEU A 801 -27.41 34.73 -51.58
CA LEU A 801 -27.87 36.13 -51.63
C LEU A 801 -27.55 36.77 -52.99
N VAL A 802 -26.34 36.56 -53.50
CA VAL A 802 -25.92 37.08 -54.81
C VAL A 802 -26.74 36.44 -55.94
N TYR A 803 -26.98 35.13 -55.88
CA TYR A 803 -27.79 34.40 -56.87
C TYR A 803 -29.25 34.87 -56.92
N ASN A 804 -29.80 35.37 -55.80
CA ASN A 804 -31.15 35.95 -55.75
C ASN A 804 -31.23 37.33 -56.41
N LEU A 805 -30.13 38.06 -56.51
CA LEU A 805 -30.07 39.38 -57.14
C LEU A 805 -29.74 39.28 -58.64
N VAL A 806 -28.77 38.43 -58.99
CA VAL A 806 -28.19 38.36 -60.34
C VAL A 806 -27.90 36.91 -60.71
N GLU A 807 -28.32 36.52 -61.93
CA GLU A 807 -28.03 35.21 -62.51
C GLU A 807 -27.13 35.33 -63.73
N TRP A 808 -26.01 34.64 -63.69
CA TRP A 808 -25.13 34.42 -64.83
C TRP A 808 -25.52 33.11 -65.52
N ARG A 809 -25.59 33.13 -66.86
CA ARG A 809 -26.04 32.00 -67.68
C ARG A 809 -25.14 31.79 -68.89
N TYR A 810 -25.08 30.56 -69.40
CA TYR A 810 -24.36 30.17 -70.62
C TYR A 810 -25.26 29.31 -71.53
N PRO A 811 -24.95 29.14 -72.82
CA PRO A 811 -25.77 28.37 -73.75
C PRO A 811 -25.66 26.87 -73.45
N GLY A 812 -26.78 26.21 -73.26
CA GLY A 812 -26.91 24.75 -73.13
C GLY A 812 -26.97 24.04 -74.49
N SER A 813 -26.90 22.71 -74.46
CA SER A 813 -26.86 21.83 -75.65
C SER A 813 -28.11 21.90 -76.55
N ASN A 814 -29.21 22.42 -76.04
CA ASN A 814 -30.51 22.56 -76.71
C ASN A 814 -30.84 24.00 -77.11
N GLY A 815 -29.87 24.92 -77.05
CA GLY A 815 -30.07 26.34 -77.35
C GLY A 815 -30.75 27.15 -76.23
N SER A 816 -31.11 26.52 -75.11
CA SER A 816 -31.59 27.23 -73.91
C SER A 816 -30.43 27.70 -73.04
N PHE A 817 -30.61 28.80 -72.29
CA PHE A 817 -29.59 29.28 -71.36
C PHE A 817 -29.64 28.51 -70.04
N VAL A 818 -28.49 28.03 -69.57
CA VAL A 818 -28.28 27.31 -68.31
C VAL A 818 -27.59 28.23 -67.32
N ALA A 819 -28.08 28.31 -66.08
CA ALA A 819 -27.46 29.12 -65.04
C ALA A 819 -26.15 28.46 -64.53
N PHE A 820 -25.19 29.29 -64.13
CA PHE A 820 -24.05 28.81 -63.34
C PHE A 820 -24.50 28.37 -61.94
N ASP A 821 -23.75 27.47 -61.30
CA ASP A 821 -23.97 27.17 -59.89
C ASP A 821 -23.77 28.43 -59.03
N LYS A 822 -24.40 28.46 -57.85
CA LYS A 822 -24.47 29.66 -57.01
C LYS A 822 -23.09 30.22 -56.64
N LEU A 823 -22.10 29.36 -56.42
CA LEU A 823 -20.75 29.78 -56.05
C LEU A 823 -20.01 30.38 -57.26
N THR A 824 -20.04 29.71 -58.41
CA THR A 824 -19.46 30.25 -59.66
C THR A 824 -20.16 31.55 -60.08
N ASN A 825 -21.47 31.64 -59.88
CA ASN A 825 -22.27 32.84 -60.13
C ASN A 825 -21.80 34.02 -59.26
N MET A 826 -21.57 33.79 -57.97
CA MET A 826 -21.01 34.80 -57.06
C MET A 826 -19.61 35.22 -57.48
N GLN A 827 -18.74 34.27 -57.82
CA GLN A 827 -17.37 34.57 -58.27
C GLN A 827 -17.34 35.42 -59.55
N LEU A 828 -18.22 35.12 -60.52
CA LEU A 828 -18.39 35.93 -61.73
C LEU A 828 -18.86 37.35 -61.41
N GLU A 829 -19.81 37.47 -60.48
CA GLU A 829 -20.35 38.76 -60.06
C GLU A 829 -19.31 39.60 -59.29
N ASP A 830 -18.62 39.02 -58.33
CA ASP A 830 -17.55 39.68 -57.58
C ASP A 830 -16.41 40.11 -58.50
N ALA A 831 -16.01 39.25 -59.45
CA ALA A 831 -14.99 39.59 -60.45
C ALA A 831 -15.44 40.74 -61.36
N LYS A 832 -16.73 40.80 -61.73
CA LYS A 832 -17.30 41.90 -62.50
C LYS A 832 -17.34 43.20 -61.69
N ILE A 833 -17.76 43.15 -60.42
CA ILE A 833 -17.75 44.31 -59.50
C ILE A 833 -16.33 44.82 -59.27
N ALA A 834 -15.38 43.91 -59.09
CA ALA A 834 -13.96 44.21 -58.92
C ALA A 834 -13.26 44.64 -60.24
N LYS A 835 -13.98 44.76 -61.36
CA LYS A 835 -13.48 45.15 -62.68
C LYS A 835 -12.33 44.28 -63.19
N LYS A 836 -12.32 42.99 -62.84
CA LYS A 836 -11.39 42.02 -63.45
C LYS A 836 -11.75 41.85 -64.92
N THR A 837 -10.75 41.71 -65.77
CA THR A 837 -10.95 41.52 -67.21
C THR A 837 -11.31 40.07 -67.55
N HIS A 838 -10.67 39.11 -66.87
CA HIS A 838 -10.85 37.69 -67.12
C HIS A 838 -11.06 36.90 -65.82
N LEU A 839 -11.89 35.84 -65.89
CA LEU A 839 -12.05 34.84 -64.83
C LEU A 839 -12.13 33.44 -65.45
N ILE A 840 -11.38 32.48 -64.91
CA ILE A 840 -11.47 31.08 -65.37
C ILE A 840 -12.65 30.42 -64.64
N VAL A 841 -13.61 29.89 -65.40
CA VAL A 841 -14.74 29.11 -64.88
C VAL A 841 -14.89 27.82 -65.66
N ARG A 842 -15.68 26.87 -65.13
CA ARG A 842 -15.89 25.58 -65.77
C ARG A 842 -17.24 25.54 -66.48
N ILE A 843 -17.25 25.32 -67.79
CA ILE A 843 -18.48 25.20 -68.61
C ILE A 843 -18.44 23.83 -69.31
N ASN A 844 -19.50 23.03 -69.18
CA ASN A 844 -19.58 21.67 -69.75
C ASN A 844 -18.34 20.79 -69.46
N LYS A 845 -17.76 20.91 -68.25
CA LYS A 845 -16.55 20.24 -67.74
C LYS A 845 -15.20 20.74 -68.27
N ASN A 846 -15.17 21.70 -69.20
CA ASN A 846 -13.95 22.33 -69.71
C ASN A 846 -13.68 23.65 -68.99
N ASN A 847 -12.41 24.03 -68.85
CA ASN A 847 -12.03 25.33 -68.30
C ASN A 847 -12.12 26.39 -69.40
N CYS A 848 -12.88 27.46 -69.14
CA CYS A 848 -13.07 28.56 -70.07
C CYS A 848 -12.66 29.88 -69.42
N SER A 849 -11.92 30.72 -70.16
CA SER A 849 -11.57 32.07 -69.74
C SER A 849 -12.71 33.02 -70.10
N VAL A 850 -13.41 33.55 -69.10
CA VAL A 850 -14.53 34.49 -69.25
C VAL A 850 -13.99 35.91 -69.32
N ASP A 851 -14.09 36.54 -70.47
CA ASP A 851 -14.00 37.98 -70.63
C ASP A 851 -15.26 38.63 -70.06
N LEU A 852 -15.10 39.25 -68.89
CA LEU A 852 -16.18 39.86 -68.13
C LEU A 852 -16.67 41.17 -68.77
N ASN A 853 -15.88 41.81 -69.64
CA ASN A 853 -16.25 43.05 -70.32
C ASN A 853 -17.12 42.77 -71.55
N ASN A 854 -16.72 41.80 -72.35
CA ASN A 854 -17.42 41.42 -73.57
C ASN A 854 -18.48 40.32 -73.36
N LEU A 855 -18.59 39.80 -72.12
CA LEU A 855 -19.51 38.72 -71.73
C LEU A 855 -19.35 37.47 -72.61
N LYS A 856 -18.10 37.07 -72.83
CA LYS A 856 -17.72 35.93 -73.69
C LYS A 856 -16.75 35.02 -72.95
N ALA A 857 -16.98 33.72 -72.97
CA ALA A 857 -16.01 32.73 -72.54
C ALA A 857 -15.25 32.17 -73.74
N ILE A 858 -13.94 31.98 -73.59
CA ILE A 858 -13.10 31.32 -74.58
C ILE A 858 -12.67 29.99 -73.98
N ASP A 859 -12.98 28.88 -74.65
CA ASP A 859 -12.49 27.56 -74.23
C ASP A 859 -11.03 27.34 -74.65
N ASP A 860 -10.45 26.23 -74.20
CA ASP A 860 -9.09 25.79 -74.52
C ASP A 860 -8.84 25.57 -76.03
N GLN A 861 -9.91 25.48 -76.83
CA GLN A 861 -9.88 25.31 -78.28
C GLN A 861 -10.12 26.62 -79.03
N GLY A 862 -10.21 27.75 -78.33
CA GLY A 862 -10.45 29.08 -78.92
C GLY A 862 -11.89 29.34 -79.34
N ARG A 863 -12.84 28.44 -79.02
CA ARG A 863 -14.27 28.63 -79.31
C ARG A 863 -14.86 29.64 -78.33
N THR A 864 -15.66 30.55 -78.89
CA THR A 864 -16.31 31.63 -78.13
C THR A 864 -17.72 31.21 -77.69
N ILE A 865 -17.99 31.30 -76.39
CA ILE A 865 -19.27 31.02 -75.75
C ILE A 865 -19.84 32.34 -75.23
N ASN A 866 -21.03 32.75 -75.68
CA ASN A 866 -21.66 33.97 -75.19
C ASN A 866 -22.29 33.73 -73.81
N ILE A 867 -21.85 34.47 -72.81
CA ILE A 867 -22.41 34.43 -71.44
C ILE A 867 -23.40 35.57 -71.28
N GLN A 868 -24.43 35.35 -70.47
CA GLN A 868 -25.44 36.35 -70.15
C GLN A 868 -25.44 36.65 -68.65
N ARG A 869 -25.48 37.93 -68.29
CA ARG A 869 -25.75 38.39 -66.92
C ARG A 869 -27.17 38.94 -66.85
N VAL A 870 -28.04 38.31 -66.07
CA VAL A 870 -29.46 38.64 -65.94
C VAL A 870 -29.76 39.14 -64.52
N PRO A 871 -30.09 40.42 -64.32
CA PRO A 871 -30.61 40.89 -63.04
C PRO A 871 -32.02 40.32 -62.83
N LYS A 872 -32.28 39.67 -61.68
CA LYS A 872 -33.60 39.07 -61.38
C LYS A 872 -34.66 40.10 -60.98
N ASN A 873 -34.27 41.35 -60.75
CA ASN A 873 -35.15 42.43 -60.28
C ASN A 873 -35.72 43.34 -61.39
N LYS A 874 -35.59 43.00 -62.68
CA LYS A 874 -36.06 43.90 -63.76
C LYS A 874 -37.56 43.87 -64.05
N ASP A 875 -38.29 42.83 -63.62
CA ASP A 875 -39.73 42.68 -63.90
C ASP A 875 -40.63 42.77 -62.65
N LYS A 876 -40.08 43.11 -61.48
CA LYS A 876 -40.90 43.56 -60.35
C LYS A 876 -41.02 45.08 -60.46
N GLN A 877 -42.27 45.54 -60.66
CA GLN A 877 -42.72 46.91 -60.50
C GLN A 877 -41.82 47.66 -59.52
N SER A 878 -41.38 48.85 -59.90
CA SER A 878 -40.83 49.85 -58.97
C SER A 878 -41.60 49.73 -57.67
N ILE A 879 -40.96 49.23 -56.62
CA ILE A 879 -41.52 49.33 -55.29
C ILE A 879 -41.59 50.84 -55.07
N GLU A 880 -42.78 51.42 -55.20
CA GLU A 880 -43.02 52.78 -54.75
C GLU A 880 -42.68 52.75 -53.26
N LEU A 881 -41.50 53.28 -52.94
CA LEU A 881 -41.07 53.43 -51.57
C LEU A 881 -42.18 54.23 -50.86
N PRO A 882 -42.54 53.88 -49.61
CA PRO A 882 -43.51 54.67 -48.86
C PRO A 882 -43.16 56.16 -48.96
N ALA A 883 -44.13 57.04 -49.19
CA ALA A 883 -43.85 58.45 -49.51
C ALA A 883 -42.98 59.17 -48.45
N GLN A 884 -42.93 58.65 -47.23
CA GLN A 884 -42.10 59.11 -46.13
C GLN A 884 -40.64 58.59 -46.12
N TRP A 885 -40.26 57.70 -47.04
CA TRP A 885 -38.91 57.16 -47.14
C TRP A 885 -38.09 58.01 -48.11
N GLU A 886 -36.95 58.50 -47.63
CA GLU A 886 -36.05 59.26 -48.50
C GLU A 886 -35.21 58.33 -49.37
N ASP A 887 -35.20 58.61 -50.67
CA ASP A 887 -34.34 57.94 -51.66
C ASP A 887 -32.85 58.00 -51.23
N MET A 888 -32.16 56.86 -51.35
CA MET A 888 -30.75 56.71 -51.01
C MET A 888 -29.79 57.28 -52.06
N ARG A 889 -30.26 57.65 -53.27
CA ARG A 889 -29.49 58.33 -54.34
C ARG A 889 -28.06 57.79 -54.54
N GLU A 890 -27.94 56.47 -54.66
CA GLU A 890 -26.68 55.73 -54.83
C GLU A 890 -25.72 55.70 -53.62
N GLU A 891 -26.11 56.25 -52.47
CA GLU A 891 -25.41 56.05 -51.20
C GLU A 891 -25.66 54.62 -50.68
N ARG A 892 -24.59 53.92 -50.27
CA ARG A 892 -24.70 52.54 -49.75
C ARG A 892 -25.34 52.47 -48.36
N VAL A 893 -25.37 53.58 -47.61
CA VAL A 893 -26.02 53.74 -46.30
C VAL A 893 -26.46 55.20 -46.19
N LYS A 894 -27.70 55.45 -45.74
CA LYS A 894 -28.23 56.79 -45.48
C LYS A 894 -28.74 56.90 -44.04
N LEU A 895 -28.23 57.88 -43.28
CA LEU A 895 -28.59 58.08 -41.88
C LEU A 895 -29.96 58.78 -41.77
N VAL A 896 -30.99 58.06 -41.34
CA VAL A 896 -32.34 58.63 -41.12
C VAL A 896 -32.56 58.86 -39.62
N ASN A 897 -32.61 60.12 -39.21
CA ASN A 897 -32.86 60.50 -37.82
C ASN A 897 -34.35 60.43 -37.48
N LEU A 898 -34.82 59.28 -36.97
CA LEU A 898 -36.19 59.12 -36.49
C LEU A 898 -36.42 59.93 -35.21
N LYS A 899 -37.37 60.87 -35.25
CA LYS A 899 -37.81 61.60 -34.05
C LYS A 899 -38.61 60.64 -33.16
N PRO A 900 -38.48 60.68 -31.82
CA PRO A 900 -39.24 59.80 -30.91
C PRO A 900 -40.77 59.92 -31.04
N SER A 901 -41.26 61.03 -31.59
CA SER A 901 -42.67 61.28 -31.88
C SER A 901 -43.13 60.75 -33.25
N SER A 902 -42.22 60.24 -34.08
CA SER A 902 -42.57 59.67 -35.39
C SER A 902 -43.32 58.36 -35.22
N ARG A 903 -44.32 58.13 -36.07
CA ARG A 903 -45.16 56.92 -36.02
C ARG A 903 -44.32 55.64 -36.10
N GLU A 904 -43.31 55.64 -36.95
CA GLU A 904 -42.39 54.51 -37.16
C GLU A 904 -41.56 54.20 -35.89
N TYR A 905 -41.04 55.23 -35.21
CA TYR A 905 -40.35 55.05 -33.93
C TYR A 905 -41.28 54.50 -32.84
N VAL A 906 -42.48 55.09 -32.70
CA VAL A 906 -43.47 54.69 -31.69
C VAL A 906 -43.97 53.26 -31.94
N GLU A 907 -44.14 52.88 -33.20
CA GLU A 907 -44.62 51.53 -33.56
C GLU A 907 -43.56 50.46 -33.28
N VAL A 908 -42.29 50.71 -33.61
CA VAL A 908 -41.18 49.83 -33.25
C VAL A 908 -40.99 49.78 -31.73
N GLN A 909 -41.06 50.92 -31.05
CA GLN A 909 -41.00 51.00 -29.59
C GLN A 909 -42.13 50.19 -28.92
N ASN A 910 -43.36 50.29 -29.42
CA ASN A 910 -44.51 49.56 -28.87
C ASN A 910 -44.42 48.06 -29.11
N ARG A 911 -43.92 47.63 -30.29
CA ARG A 911 -43.64 46.22 -30.57
C ARG A 911 -42.56 45.69 -29.64
N PHE A 912 -41.50 46.46 -29.40
CA PHE A 912 -40.41 46.08 -28.51
C PHE A 912 -40.86 45.99 -27.04
N LYS A 913 -41.67 46.95 -26.56
CA LYS A 913 -42.28 46.93 -25.22
C LYS A 913 -43.24 45.76 -25.01
N LYS A 914 -43.92 45.28 -26.06
CA LYS A 914 -44.76 44.07 -25.98
C LYS A 914 -43.95 42.81 -25.68
N THR A 915 -42.75 42.69 -26.23
CA THR A 915 -41.85 41.56 -26.00
C THR A 915 -41.05 41.69 -24.69
N CYS A 916 -40.74 42.91 -24.24
CA CYS A 916 -39.94 43.18 -23.04
C CYS A 916 -40.55 44.32 -22.20
N PRO A 917 -41.56 44.04 -21.34
CA PRO A 917 -42.38 45.08 -20.70
C PRO A 917 -41.67 45.90 -19.61
N ASN A 918 -40.53 45.42 -19.07
CA ASN A 918 -39.88 46.00 -17.89
C ASN A 918 -38.62 46.82 -18.17
N PHE A 919 -38.34 47.19 -19.43
CA PHE A 919 -37.11 47.93 -19.80
C PHE A 919 -37.40 49.39 -20.19
N VAL A 920 -36.56 50.31 -19.70
CA VAL A 920 -36.55 51.73 -20.09
C VAL A 920 -35.60 51.91 -21.27
N ILE A 921 -36.11 52.42 -22.38
CA ILE A 921 -35.28 52.75 -23.56
C ILE A 921 -34.55 54.06 -23.29
N GLU A 922 -33.29 53.98 -22.86
CA GLU A 922 -32.42 55.16 -22.78
C GLU A 922 -31.64 55.38 -24.08
N LYS A 923 -31.74 56.60 -24.62
CA LYS A 923 -30.99 57.03 -25.79
C LYS A 923 -29.55 57.39 -25.37
N ASN A 924 -28.63 56.43 -25.35
CA ASN A 924 -27.27 56.66 -24.86
C ASN A 924 -26.21 56.89 -25.95
N LYS A 925 -25.28 57.81 -25.64
CA LYS A 925 -24.40 58.61 -26.52
C LYS A 925 -23.19 57.88 -27.15
N LEU A 926 -23.23 56.56 -27.31
CA LEU A 926 -22.10 55.77 -27.83
C LEU A 926 -22.06 55.65 -29.37
N PHE A 927 -23.22 55.74 -30.03
CA PHE A 927 -23.32 55.62 -31.49
C PHE A 927 -22.64 56.74 -32.30
N PRO A 928 -22.67 58.03 -31.91
CA PRO A 928 -22.04 59.09 -32.69
C PRO A 928 -20.51 58.97 -32.78
N GLN A 929 -19.84 58.43 -31.76
CA GLN A 929 -18.39 58.23 -31.76
C GLN A 929 -17.98 57.06 -32.65
N ALA A 930 -18.75 55.97 -32.65
CA ALA A 930 -18.54 54.85 -33.57
C ALA A 930 -18.77 55.25 -35.03
N ILE A 931 -19.79 56.07 -35.30
CA ILE A 931 -20.07 56.61 -36.63
C ILE A 931 -18.98 57.62 -37.07
N SER A 932 -18.53 58.51 -36.18
CA SER A 932 -17.45 59.46 -36.46
C SER A 932 -16.10 58.77 -36.74
N TYR A 933 -15.81 57.66 -36.07
CA TYR A 933 -14.64 56.83 -36.37
C TYR A 933 -14.77 56.15 -37.73
N LEU A 934 -15.93 55.58 -38.06
CA LEU A 934 -16.19 54.99 -39.38
C LEU A 934 -16.06 56.02 -40.51
N GLU A 935 -16.58 57.24 -40.33
CA GLU A 935 -16.45 58.34 -41.31
C GLU A 935 -14.99 58.75 -41.53
N LYS A 936 -14.21 58.92 -40.45
CA LYS A 936 -12.77 59.25 -40.53
C LYS A 936 -11.96 58.14 -41.20
N THR A 937 -12.26 56.88 -40.90
CA THR A 937 -11.56 55.72 -41.49
C THR A 937 -11.84 55.59 -42.99
N PHE A 938 -13.02 56.04 -43.45
CA PHE A 938 -13.36 56.10 -44.87
C PHE A 938 -12.69 57.28 -45.60
N GLN A 939 -12.49 58.43 -44.94
CA GLN A 939 -11.81 59.59 -45.55
C GLN A 939 -10.30 59.37 -45.78
N VAL A 940 -9.62 58.64 -44.89
CA VAL A 940 -8.20 58.28 -45.04
C VAL A 940 -7.93 57.42 -46.29
N ARG A 941 -8.95 56.69 -46.80
CA ARG A 941 -8.82 55.84 -47.99
C ARG A 941 -8.84 56.58 -49.34
N LYS A 942 -9.09 57.90 -49.38
CA LYS A 942 -9.13 58.66 -50.64
C LYS A 942 -7.73 59.04 -51.16
N SER A 943 -6.70 58.90 -50.34
CA SER A 943 -5.33 59.29 -50.67
C SER A 943 -4.37 58.17 -50.31
N SER A 944 -3.71 57.62 -51.34
CA SER A 944 -2.56 56.70 -51.32
C SER A 944 -2.92 55.23 -51.58
N GLY A 945 -2.47 54.77 -52.74
CA GLY A 945 -2.60 53.39 -53.19
C GLY A 945 -1.73 52.42 -52.40
N THR A 946 -2.29 51.21 -52.26
CA THR A 946 -1.60 49.93 -52.02
C THR A 946 -0.94 49.73 -50.66
N ILE A 947 -1.67 49.14 -49.70
CA ILE A 947 -1.22 47.99 -48.88
C ILE A 947 -2.45 47.12 -48.58
N LEU A 948 -2.38 45.83 -48.95
CA LEU A 948 -3.34 44.78 -48.64
C LEU A 948 -3.06 44.22 -47.24
N LEU A 949 -4.14 43.86 -46.53
CA LEU A 949 -4.25 43.12 -45.24
C LEU A 949 -4.22 43.97 -43.96
N SER A 950 -5.42 44.22 -43.38
CA SER A 950 -5.78 43.99 -41.96
C SER A 950 -7.22 44.46 -41.60
N ARG A 951 -8.23 43.65 -42.00
CA ARG A 951 -9.56 43.37 -41.35
C ARG A 951 -10.53 44.55 -40.97
N PRO A 952 -11.72 44.22 -40.42
CA PRO A 952 -13.01 43.96 -41.06
C PRO A 952 -13.89 45.23 -41.23
N ILE A 953 -14.78 45.23 -42.24
CA ILE A 953 -15.58 46.40 -42.64
C ILE A 953 -17.01 46.36 -42.03
N ALA A 954 -17.44 45.24 -41.45
CA ALA A 954 -18.68 45.11 -40.67
C ALA A 954 -18.64 43.81 -39.85
N GLY A 955 -19.30 43.82 -38.68
CA GLY A 955 -19.65 42.63 -37.92
C GLY A 955 -21.15 42.61 -37.65
N TYR A 956 -21.76 41.44 -37.69
CA TYR A 956 -23.18 41.23 -37.40
C TYR A 956 -23.29 40.34 -36.16
N ALA A 957 -24.10 40.77 -35.19
CA ALA A 957 -24.47 39.97 -34.03
C ALA A 957 -25.98 39.70 -34.10
N ASN A 958 -26.37 38.43 -34.27
CA ASN A 958 -27.77 38.02 -34.24
C ASN A 958 -28.14 37.62 -32.82
N LEU A 959 -29.05 38.37 -32.21
CA LEU A 959 -29.60 38.06 -30.89
C LEU A 959 -31.03 37.55 -31.07
N CYS A 960 -31.25 36.28 -30.75
CA CYS A 960 -32.56 35.66 -30.86
C CYS A 960 -33.38 35.99 -29.60
N PRO A 961 -34.47 36.78 -29.67
CA PRO A 961 -35.13 37.33 -28.47
C PRO A 961 -35.67 36.24 -27.52
N ASN A 962 -36.10 35.11 -28.09
CA ASN A 962 -36.69 33.99 -27.34
C ASN A 962 -35.67 33.16 -26.56
N MET A 963 -34.37 33.34 -26.82
CA MET A 963 -33.26 32.65 -26.14
C MET A 963 -32.62 33.49 -25.04
N ILE A 964 -33.05 34.76 -24.89
CA ILE A 964 -32.56 35.65 -23.84
C ILE A 964 -33.45 35.47 -22.62
N SER A 965 -33.02 34.63 -21.68
CA SER A 965 -33.73 34.39 -20.42
C SER A 965 -33.77 35.68 -19.55
N THR A 966 -34.94 35.94 -18.95
CA THR A 966 -35.21 37.10 -18.09
C THR A 966 -34.97 36.81 -16.61
N GLN A 967 -34.51 35.59 -16.28
CA GLN A 967 -34.24 35.17 -14.91
C GLN A 967 -32.89 35.74 -14.44
N ALA A 968 -32.89 36.39 -13.26
CA ALA A 968 -31.74 37.15 -12.75
C ALA A 968 -30.43 36.33 -12.63
N GLN A 969 -30.53 35.01 -12.40
CA GLN A 969 -29.38 34.11 -12.25
C GLN A 969 -28.67 33.79 -13.58
N GLU A 970 -29.41 33.76 -14.69
CA GLU A 970 -28.87 33.46 -16.03
C GLU A 970 -28.56 34.74 -16.82
N PHE A 971 -29.22 35.84 -16.44
CA PHE A 971 -29.13 37.13 -17.12
C PHE A 971 -27.72 37.73 -17.07
N VAL A 972 -26.98 37.58 -15.95
CA VAL A 972 -25.61 38.10 -15.82
C VAL A 972 -24.66 37.38 -16.78
N GLY A 973 -24.80 36.05 -16.89
CA GLY A 973 -24.02 35.22 -17.82
C GLY A 973 -24.31 35.57 -19.29
N MET A 974 -25.59 35.62 -19.68
CA MET A 974 -25.96 36.01 -21.04
C MET A 974 -25.60 37.47 -21.37
N LEU A 975 -25.76 38.42 -20.44
CA LEU A 975 -25.38 39.81 -20.69
C LEU A 975 -23.88 39.94 -20.94
N SER A 976 -23.06 39.12 -20.26
CA SER A 976 -21.63 39.01 -20.52
C SER A 976 -21.35 38.45 -21.92
N THR A 977 -22.05 37.38 -22.32
CA THR A 977 -21.93 36.78 -23.66
C THR A 977 -22.37 37.74 -24.76
N VAL A 978 -23.48 38.46 -24.59
CA VAL A 978 -23.95 39.45 -25.56
C VAL A 978 -22.98 40.62 -25.68
N LYS A 979 -22.41 41.10 -24.56
CA LYS A 979 -21.33 42.11 -24.59
C LYS A 979 -20.10 41.57 -25.32
N HIS A 980 -19.70 40.34 -25.05
CA HIS A 980 -18.57 39.67 -25.69
C HIS A 980 -18.74 39.60 -27.21
N GLU A 981 -19.91 39.15 -27.70
CA GLU A 981 -20.19 39.05 -29.14
C GLU A 981 -20.27 40.43 -29.84
N ILE A 982 -20.85 41.44 -29.19
CA ILE A 982 -20.89 42.81 -29.72
C ILE A 982 -19.48 43.40 -29.80
N ILE A 983 -18.64 43.17 -28.78
CA ILE A 983 -17.25 43.65 -28.73
C ILE A 983 -16.39 42.96 -29.80
N HIS A 984 -16.62 41.66 -30.04
CA HIS A 984 -16.01 40.90 -31.13
C HIS A 984 -16.46 41.39 -32.51
N ALA A 985 -17.75 41.65 -32.71
CA ALA A 985 -18.31 42.20 -33.95
C ALA A 985 -17.79 43.62 -34.26
N LEU A 986 -17.46 44.40 -33.22
CA LEU A 986 -16.85 45.72 -33.32
C LEU A 986 -15.30 45.69 -33.45
N GLY A 987 -14.70 44.50 -33.50
CA GLY A 987 -13.27 44.31 -33.77
C GLY A 987 -12.33 44.41 -32.56
N PHE A 988 -12.86 44.50 -31.34
CA PHE A 988 -12.07 44.65 -30.12
C PHE A 988 -11.85 43.30 -29.42
N SER A 989 -10.98 42.42 -29.93
CA SER A 989 -10.54 41.25 -29.15
C SER A 989 -9.27 41.56 -28.35
N ALA A 990 -9.16 41.04 -27.12
CA ALA A 990 -7.98 41.23 -26.26
C ALA A 990 -6.66 40.76 -26.93
N GLY A 991 -6.73 39.81 -27.87
CA GLY A 991 -5.59 39.35 -28.67
C GLY A 991 -5.15 40.31 -29.79
N LEU A 992 -5.99 41.28 -30.18
CA LEU A 992 -5.68 42.26 -31.23
C LEU A 992 -5.05 43.55 -30.68
N PHE A 993 -5.19 43.82 -29.38
CA PHE A 993 -4.55 44.96 -28.71
C PHE A 993 -3.03 44.96 -28.89
N ALA A 994 -2.44 43.77 -28.94
CA ALA A 994 -1.04 43.53 -29.22
C ALA A 994 -0.61 43.91 -30.66
N PHE A 995 -1.51 44.45 -31.50
CA PHE A 995 -1.23 44.92 -32.86
C PHE A 995 -1.71 46.34 -33.13
N TYR A 996 -2.27 47.03 -32.13
CA TYR A 996 -2.77 48.39 -32.28
C TYR A 996 -1.62 49.41 -32.41
N ARG A 997 -1.90 50.48 -33.15
CA ARG A 997 -0.99 51.60 -33.40
C ARG A 997 -1.65 52.91 -32.98
N ASP A 998 -0.84 53.88 -32.57
CA ASP A 998 -1.30 55.26 -32.30
C ASP A 998 -1.56 56.03 -33.61
N ASP A 999 -1.99 57.28 -33.47
CA ASP A 999 -2.34 58.18 -34.58
C ASP A 999 -1.16 58.48 -35.52
N ASP A 1000 0.08 58.27 -35.06
CA ASP A 1000 1.32 58.42 -35.84
C ASP A 1000 1.79 57.09 -36.47
N GLY A 1001 1.02 56.00 -36.29
CA GLY A 1001 1.32 54.67 -36.85
C GLY A 1001 2.35 53.87 -36.04
N LYS A 1002 2.68 54.27 -34.81
CA LYS A 1002 3.63 53.56 -33.95
C LYS A 1002 2.91 52.51 -33.09
N PRO A 1003 3.46 51.28 -32.91
CA PRO A 1003 2.80 50.24 -32.12
C PRO A 1003 2.60 50.66 -30.65
N LEU A 1004 1.38 50.47 -30.11
CA LEU A 1004 1.03 50.76 -28.71
C LEU A 1004 1.64 49.78 -27.70
N THR A 1005 2.27 48.70 -28.17
CA THR A 1005 2.98 47.70 -27.36
C THR A 1005 4.37 47.48 -27.95
N THR A 1006 5.38 47.25 -27.10
CA THR A 1006 6.78 47.05 -27.50
C THR A 1006 6.92 45.85 -28.45
N ARG A 1007 7.85 45.91 -29.40
CA ARG A 1007 8.09 44.86 -30.41
C ARG A 1007 9.55 44.45 -30.44
N TYR A 1008 9.81 43.19 -30.77
CA TYR A 1008 11.13 42.75 -31.22
C TYR A 1008 11.44 43.30 -32.63
N ALA A 1009 12.69 43.13 -33.09
CA ALA A 1009 13.14 43.62 -34.39
C ALA A 1009 12.37 43.00 -35.58
N ASP A 1010 11.72 41.86 -35.37
CA ASP A 1010 10.86 41.17 -36.35
C ASP A 1010 9.42 41.71 -36.40
N GLY A 1011 9.08 42.69 -35.55
CA GLY A 1011 7.76 43.32 -35.50
C GLY A 1011 6.72 42.57 -34.67
N LEU A 1012 7.09 41.54 -33.90
CA LEU A 1012 6.20 40.79 -33.01
C LEU A 1012 6.28 41.25 -31.53
N PRO A 1013 5.19 41.13 -30.75
CA PRO A 1013 5.20 41.44 -29.31
C PRO A 1013 5.97 40.38 -28.48
N PRO A 1014 6.54 40.75 -27.32
CA PRO A 1014 7.17 39.83 -26.39
C PRO A 1014 6.23 38.72 -25.89
N PHE A 1015 6.69 37.47 -26.00
CA PHE A 1015 5.94 36.26 -25.62
C PHE A 1015 6.58 35.59 -24.39
N ASN A 1016 5.78 35.27 -23.36
CA ASN A 1016 6.27 34.55 -22.19
C ASN A 1016 5.96 33.05 -22.30
N GLU A 1017 6.96 32.26 -22.65
CA GLU A 1017 6.83 30.80 -22.88
C GLU A 1017 6.39 30.02 -21.63
N ARG A 1018 6.62 30.54 -20.42
CA ARG A 1018 6.26 29.85 -19.17
C ARG A 1018 4.79 30.01 -18.79
N LEU A 1019 4.16 31.10 -19.24
CA LEU A 1019 2.75 31.41 -18.96
C LEU A 1019 1.85 31.28 -20.19
N MET A 1020 2.43 31.06 -21.37
CA MET A 1020 1.72 30.96 -22.66
C MET A 1020 0.81 32.16 -22.92
N LEU A 1021 1.25 33.36 -22.53
CA LEU A 1021 0.53 34.63 -22.69
C LEU A 1021 1.44 35.69 -23.32
N LEU A 1022 0.85 36.58 -24.13
CA LEU A 1022 1.49 37.80 -24.62
C LEU A 1022 1.62 38.77 -23.44
N LEU A 1023 2.84 39.23 -23.15
CA LEU A 1023 3.08 40.19 -22.06
C LEU A 1023 2.54 41.57 -22.49
N VAL A 1024 1.34 41.89 -22.02
CA VAL A 1024 0.83 43.27 -22.03
C VAL A 1024 1.24 43.89 -20.71
N LEU A 1025 2.02 44.98 -20.76
CA LEU A 1025 1.98 46.15 -19.85
C LEU A 1025 3.18 47.07 -20.17
N PRO A 1026 3.00 48.40 -20.19
CA PRO A 1026 2.54 49.14 -19.00
C PRO A 1026 1.47 50.22 -19.24
N GLY A 1027 0.64 50.43 -18.21
CA GLY A 1027 -0.11 51.68 -18.03
C GLY A 1027 -1.65 51.59 -18.05
N CYS A 1028 -2.27 50.78 -17.20
CA CYS A 1028 -3.57 51.08 -16.54
C CYS A 1028 -3.93 50.02 -15.50
N ASN A 1029 -4.46 50.47 -14.36
CA ASN A 1029 -4.69 49.73 -13.12
C ASN A 1029 -5.71 48.56 -13.24
N PRO A 1030 -5.56 47.53 -12.39
CA PRO A 1030 -6.47 46.40 -12.32
C PRO A 1030 -7.79 46.82 -11.67
N LEU A 1031 -8.90 46.78 -12.41
CA LEU A 1031 -10.23 46.75 -11.80
C LEU A 1031 -10.78 45.33 -11.91
N ALA A 1032 -10.63 44.64 -10.79
CA ALA A 1032 -11.55 43.70 -10.19
C ALA A 1032 -12.19 42.65 -11.11
N VAL A 1033 -11.61 41.45 -11.01
CA VAL A 1033 -12.39 40.23 -10.77
C VAL A 1033 -13.32 40.49 -9.58
N ASP A 1034 -14.63 40.54 -9.82
CA ASP A 1034 -15.70 40.07 -8.91
C ASP A 1034 -17.08 40.34 -9.54
N GLY A 1035 -17.89 39.28 -9.65
CA GLY A 1035 -19.33 39.33 -10.01
C GLY A 1035 -19.70 38.69 -11.33
#